data_AF-A0A8X6L465-F1
#
_entry.id   AF-A0A8X6L465-F1
#
_cell.length_a   1.000
_cell.length_b   1.000
_cell.length_c   1.000
_cell.angle_alpha   90.00
_cell.angle_beta   90.00
_cell.angle_gamma   90.00
#
_symmetry.space_group_name_H-M   'P 1'
#
loop_
_entity.id
_entity.type
_entity.pdbx_description
1 polymer ?
#
loop_
_entity_poly.entity_id
_entity_poly.type
_entity_poly.pdbx_seq_one_letter_code
_entity_poly.pdbx_strand_id
1 'polypeptide(L)'
;MGKSAQLGLHVWLPDAMEGPTPVSALIHAATMVTAGIFLVAKCSPLFELSNVARELIVIVGALTAFFAATVAITQNDIKKIIAYSTCSQLGYMFMACGLSAYNVAIFHLMTHAFFKALLFLGAGNVIHAMHHEQNIQKMGNCWKKIPCTYTLMWIGSLALSGIFPFAGFYSKDLIIEHAYSTDSFAFVISLVVAFFTAFYSWRLLLLVFHSQKQSKINIHEAPKIMLIPLLILAFGSVFSGVWGANILNITSNAFWKSSLVMIDEHGVHNFFIKLLPTLASLSGIALAYLIYQYQVIRQIKSKFLLKFLQNKWYFDEVYEFVIIAPIRFISRLLWKFDVKAIDSFGPNGVVSTFGTFNIQKLATLVPNLDLEVQSLLWIAFFISFAIKVPMFPFHTWLPDAHVQSPTSGSVILAGLLIKMGGYGFLRFSIPMLPQASLYFSNFVVVLSIIAVIYASLVAFAQDDIKKLIAYSSIAHMGIVTAGLFSFCEEGVLGSIFQMISHGLISAALFLCVGMLYTRTGTLEIAKYFGIVNTMPKFGFMFILFSMASIGLPGTSGFVAFELMSISLYVLASFNKDSIYSCEAGVKYFTLSALSSCIMLYGMSLLYGYTGQVNFSELGSFLQNHQITYGIVFGLVFVLIGLCFKLAIVPFHMWAPDVYQGAPTIVTAFFSTAPKAALVTFLIRLMNEELVNVKSYVQPIFLYVSALSVLISAFGALRQQNLKRLLAYSSIGHIGFIFASLSIFTQAGTDSALMYLVIYIITSIGLFSYLVQIDDDDCDIANLSGIGKKRPIVAFHLSVLLLSMSGIPPLAGADKVIPEGFHIHHYKEVSSTNKEALDLIDKGISNETVIVADKQTEGRGRNGKSWVSPEGNFYASLIVNLFNDYLSENQFSVSFQRVTLESRKKEEWSSTQLYKRCGIPTKDDVIPVPRHWDPENLITNGHIRQLCNKNWIPVSRTGMTPHTTCKLQCSHSYVSSTGENTGMTERGLMNQVSKLTELTFVTALAVRNTILSFINGLNLQYKWPNDILIDGKKISGILLEKKSNSNWLIIGIGINVNHAPLPGTTCISNYGDSVSNIDLLRKLIINFNKLRKQWLFDGFYAIREMWLKKAFKMNEQISVKLADKLYEGIFADIDKSGKLVLQQKDGSLIYFDAVSEAIVLPNNQKPIRVGGMVVENSVIQSESEVIFQMTDFNKSVVVKYQGILPPIFSEKSGVVVQGKMFDNSTFLADTVFAKHDENYMPKVLK
;
A
#
# COMPACT_ATOMS: atom_id res chain seq x y z
N MET A 1 34.92 -11.64 -9.31
CA MET A 1 36.35 -11.25 -9.35
C MET A 1 36.56 -9.77 -9.01
N GLY A 2 36.15 -8.80 -9.86
CA GLY A 2 36.45 -7.38 -9.61
C GLY A 2 35.88 -6.79 -8.31
N LYS A 3 34.58 -6.99 -8.05
CA LYS A 3 33.93 -6.50 -6.81
C LYS A 3 34.49 -7.12 -5.53
N SER A 4 34.83 -8.41 -5.56
CA SER A 4 35.46 -9.13 -4.44
C SER A 4 36.98 -8.97 -4.39
N ALA A 5 37.54 -8.00 -5.13
CA ALA A 5 38.96 -7.65 -5.17
C ALA A 5 39.89 -8.87 -5.34
N GLN A 6 39.53 -9.80 -6.22
CA GLN A 6 40.37 -10.97 -6.51
C GLN A 6 41.60 -10.58 -7.34
N LEU A 7 42.61 -11.45 -7.34
CA LEU A 7 43.87 -11.26 -8.06
C LEU A 7 43.62 -10.84 -9.52
N GLY A 8 44.40 -9.87 -10.02
CA GLY A 8 44.21 -9.21 -11.32
C GLY A 8 43.29 -7.96 -11.30
N LEU A 9 42.31 -7.88 -10.39
CA LEU A 9 41.37 -6.74 -10.29
C LEU A 9 41.25 -6.17 -8.87
N HIS A 10 42.28 -6.38 -8.04
CA HIS A 10 42.30 -6.02 -6.62
C HIS A 10 42.84 -4.61 -6.33
N VAL A 11 43.49 -3.97 -7.31
CA VAL A 11 44.29 -2.73 -7.17
C VAL A 11 43.51 -1.58 -6.51
N TRP A 12 42.20 -1.49 -6.76
CA TRP A 12 41.36 -0.43 -6.22
C TRP A 12 41.14 -0.50 -4.70
N LEU A 13 41.23 -1.68 -4.08
CA LEU A 13 40.83 -1.88 -2.69
C LEU A 13 41.78 -1.20 -1.69
N PRO A 14 43.12 -1.35 -1.80
CA PRO A 14 44.06 -0.59 -0.97
C PRO A 14 43.96 0.92 -1.13
N ASP A 15 43.64 1.41 -2.33
CA ASP A 15 43.54 2.85 -2.61
C ASP A 15 42.22 3.44 -2.10
N ALA A 16 41.15 2.64 -2.06
CA ALA A 16 39.90 3.02 -1.40
C ALA A 16 40.06 3.32 0.10
N MET A 17 41.19 2.92 0.70
CA MET A 17 41.52 3.29 2.09
C MET A 17 41.90 4.75 2.26
N GLU A 18 42.05 5.54 1.20
CA GLU A 18 42.17 7.00 1.32
C GLU A 18 40.89 7.63 1.87
N GLY A 19 39.74 6.97 1.66
CA GLY A 19 38.44 7.42 2.17
C GLY A 19 38.32 7.44 3.70
N PRO A 20 37.24 8.08 4.22
CA PRO A 20 36.95 8.10 5.66
C PRO A 20 36.71 6.70 6.22
N THR A 21 37.24 6.43 7.41
CA THR A 21 37.21 5.09 8.02
C THR A 21 35.81 4.48 8.19
N PRO A 22 34.74 5.24 8.54
CA PRO A 22 33.38 4.69 8.57
C PRO A 22 32.89 4.19 7.20
N VAL A 23 33.26 4.90 6.13
CA VAL A 23 32.96 4.50 4.75
C VAL A 23 33.73 3.22 4.41
N SER A 24 35.00 3.13 4.80
CA SER A 24 35.79 1.91 4.63
C SER A 24 35.17 0.70 5.35
N ALA A 25 34.68 0.89 6.58
CA ALA A 25 33.98 -0.15 7.32
C ALA A 25 32.71 -0.62 6.57
N LEU A 26 31.90 0.30 6.03
CA LEU A 26 30.68 -0.05 5.31
C LEU A 26 30.98 -0.77 3.96
N ILE A 27 31.82 -0.16 3.12
CA ILE A 27 32.09 -0.64 1.76
C ILE A 27 32.83 -1.98 1.78
N HIS A 28 33.84 -2.10 2.64
CA HIS A 28 34.77 -3.23 2.60
C HIS A 28 34.43 -4.35 3.61
N ALA A 29 33.54 -4.13 4.57
CA ALA A 29 33.06 -5.20 5.44
C ALA A 29 31.67 -5.71 5.04
N ALA A 30 30.75 -4.83 4.62
CA ALA A 30 29.33 -5.19 4.52
C ALA A 30 28.78 -5.26 3.08
N THR A 31 29.15 -4.34 2.18
CA THR A 31 28.38 -4.13 0.94
C THR A 31 29.09 -4.49 -0.37
N MET A 32 30.20 -3.84 -0.69
CA MET A 32 30.74 -3.90 -2.06
C MET A 32 31.50 -5.19 -2.33
N VAL A 33 32.32 -5.61 -1.37
CA VAL A 33 33.17 -6.80 -1.54
C VAL A 33 32.41 -8.11 -1.34
N THR A 34 31.37 -8.07 -0.51
CA THR A 34 30.49 -9.20 -0.21
C THR A 34 29.57 -9.53 -1.39
N ALA A 35 29.12 -8.52 -2.13
CA ALA A 35 28.29 -8.70 -3.33
C ALA A 35 28.93 -9.64 -4.36
N GLY A 36 30.26 -9.62 -4.49
CA GLY A 36 30.97 -10.51 -5.41
C GLY A 36 30.88 -11.99 -5.00
N ILE A 37 31.02 -12.31 -3.71
CA ILE A 37 30.91 -13.68 -3.19
C ILE A 37 29.44 -14.14 -3.24
N PHE A 38 28.52 -13.28 -2.83
CA PHE A 38 27.09 -13.56 -2.83
C PHE A 38 26.58 -13.91 -4.24
N LEU A 39 27.00 -13.16 -5.26
CA LEU A 39 26.63 -13.45 -6.65
C LEU A 39 27.15 -14.82 -7.09
N VAL A 40 28.40 -15.16 -6.80
CA VAL A 40 28.96 -16.48 -7.15
C VAL A 40 28.20 -17.60 -6.46
N ALA A 41 27.89 -17.46 -5.17
CA ALA A 41 27.12 -18.45 -4.43
C ALA A 41 25.70 -18.61 -4.99
N LYS A 42 25.02 -17.51 -5.35
CA LYS A 42 23.69 -17.57 -5.99
C LYS A 42 23.71 -18.17 -7.39
N CYS A 43 24.81 -18.00 -8.12
CA CYS A 43 25.05 -18.66 -9.39
C CYS A 43 25.57 -20.10 -9.24
N SER A 44 25.55 -20.71 -8.04
CA SER A 44 25.93 -22.11 -7.84
C SER A 44 25.29 -23.09 -8.84
N PRO A 45 24.00 -22.99 -9.23
CA PRO A 45 23.43 -23.91 -10.23
C PRO A 45 24.12 -23.84 -11.60
N LEU A 46 24.77 -22.71 -11.92
CA LEU A 46 25.50 -22.53 -13.18
C LEU A 46 26.95 -23.02 -13.05
N PHE A 47 27.61 -22.72 -11.93
CA PHE A 47 29.00 -23.11 -11.70
C PHE A 47 29.15 -24.61 -11.51
N GLU A 48 28.16 -25.28 -10.92
CA GLU A 48 28.16 -26.75 -10.79
C GLU A 48 28.05 -27.49 -12.12
N LEU A 49 27.64 -26.82 -13.21
CA LEU A 49 27.63 -27.41 -14.56
C LEU A 49 29.01 -27.38 -15.24
N SER A 50 30.00 -26.67 -14.68
CA SER A 50 31.31 -26.49 -15.31
C SER A 50 32.46 -26.63 -14.32
N ASN A 51 33.13 -27.79 -14.36
CA ASN A 51 34.34 -28.05 -13.57
C ASN A 51 35.45 -27.03 -13.82
N VAL A 52 35.65 -26.62 -15.08
CA VAL A 52 36.66 -25.62 -15.46
C VAL A 52 36.42 -24.28 -14.77
N ALA A 53 35.16 -23.83 -14.70
CA ALA A 53 34.83 -22.58 -14.03
C ALA A 53 35.09 -22.66 -12.52
N ARG A 54 34.77 -23.80 -11.89
CA ARG A 54 35.02 -24.05 -10.47
C ARG A 54 36.51 -24.12 -10.13
N GLU A 55 37.31 -24.85 -10.91
CA GLU A 55 38.76 -24.92 -10.73
C GLU A 55 39.41 -23.53 -10.84
N LEU A 56 38.97 -22.73 -11.81
CA LEU A 56 39.45 -21.35 -11.95
C LEU A 56 39.13 -20.50 -10.71
N ILE A 57 37.93 -20.68 -10.13
CA ILE A 57 37.53 -20.01 -8.89
C ILE A 57 38.43 -20.44 -7.71
N VAL A 58 38.73 -21.74 -7.58
CA VAL A 58 39.65 -22.27 -6.55
C VAL A 58 41.03 -21.66 -6.70
N ILE A 59 41.62 -21.71 -7.90
CA ILE A 59 42.97 -21.20 -8.18
C ILE A 59 43.05 -19.70 -7.91
N VAL A 60 42.12 -18.92 -8.45
CA VAL A 60 42.08 -17.46 -8.25
C VAL A 60 41.89 -17.12 -6.77
N GLY A 61 40.98 -17.81 -6.06
CA GLY A 61 40.72 -17.57 -4.65
C GLY A 61 41.95 -17.88 -3.77
N ALA A 62 42.58 -19.04 -3.98
CA ALA A 62 43.77 -19.46 -3.26
C ALA A 62 44.96 -18.52 -3.49
N LEU A 63 45.23 -18.15 -4.75
CA LEU A 63 46.31 -17.21 -5.08
C LEU A 63 46.04 -15.81 -4.53
N THR A 64 44.79 -15.34 -4.57
CA THR A 64 44.38 -14.06 -3.95
C THR A 64 44.64 -14.08 -2.44
N ALA A 65 44.23 -15.17 -1.78
CA ALA A 65 44.37 -15.35 -0.33
C ALA A 65 45.85 -15.26 0.10
N PHE A 66 46.72 -15.95 -0.64
CA PHE A 66 48.17 -15.97 -0.43
C PHE A 66 48.85 -14.63 -0.75
N PHE A 67 48.57 -14.07 -1.92
CA PHE A 67 49.05 -12.76 -2.33
C PHE A 67 48.76 -11.70 -1.26
N ALA A 68 47.49 -11.54 -0.89
CA ALA A 68 47.08 -10.49 0.01
C ALA A 68 47.66 -10.66 1.43
N ALA A 69 47.74 -11.91 1.93
CA ALA A 69 48.34 -12.19 3.23
C ALA A 69 49.84 -11.84 3.27
N THR A 70 50.60 -12.18 2.23
CA THR A 70 52.04 -11.86 2.18
C THR A 70 52.32 -10.37 2.05
N VAL A 71 51.49 -9.64 1.28
CA VAL A 71 51.60 -8.18 1.17
C VAL A 71 51.27 -7.51 2.51
N ALA A 72 50.18 -7.92 3.19
CA ALA A 72 49.76 -7.37 4.49
C ALA A 72 50.86 -7.41 5.56
N ILE A 73 51.71 -8.44 5.53
CA ILE A 73 52.85 -8.57 6.46
C ILE A 73 53.79 -7.39 6.37
N THR A 74 53.97 -6.74 5.22
CA THR A 74 55.01 -5.71 5.04
C THR A 74 54.46 -4.29 4.96
N GLN A 75 53.13 -4.14 4.89
CA GLN A 75 52.48 -2.83 4.89
C GLN A 75 52.64 -2.12 6.24
N ASN A 76 52.73 -0.79 6.18
CA ASN A 76 52.93 0.07 7.34
C ASN A 76 51.72 0.95 7.67
N ASP A 77 50.74 1.03 6.77
CA ASP A 77 49.50 1.77 6.98
C ASP A 77 48.47 0.84 7.64
N ILE A 78 47.92 1.29 8.78
CA ILE A 78 46.94 0.52 9.56
C ILE A 78 45.70 0.11 8.74
N LYS A 79 45.15 1.01 7.90
CA LYS A 79 43.97 0.73 7.07
C LYS A 79 44.32 -0.22 5.94
N LYS A 80 45.48 -0.04 5.29
CA LYS A 80 45.90 -0.93 4.19
C LYS A 80 46.18 -2.35 4.66
N ILE A 81 46.75 -2.55 5.86
CA ILE A 81 46.91 -3.89 6.44
C ILE A 81 45.54 -4.56 6.60
N ILE A 82 44.55 -3.84 7.13
CA ILE A 82 43.20 -4.37 7.29
C ILE A 82 42.54 -4.61 5.91
N ALA A 83 42.74 -3.75 4.92
CA ALA A 83 42.23 -3.94 3.57
C ALA A 83 42.78 -5.21 2.88
N TYR A 84 44.10 -5.43 2.95
CA TYR A 84 44.71 -6.65 2.42
C TYR A 84 44.26 -7.88 3.20
N SER A 85 44.06 -7.76 4.51
CA SER A 85 43.48 -8.86 5.28
C SER A 85 42.06 -9.19 4.83
N THR A 86 41.26 -8.22 4.37
CA THR A 86 39.94 -8.44 3.75
C THR A 86 40.07 -9.12 2.40
N CYS A 87 40.97 -8.67 1.53
CA CYS A 87 41.26 -9.32 0.26
C CYS A 87 41.62 -10.81 0.46
N SER A 88 42.42 -11.10 1.50
CA SER A 88 42.80 -12.47 1.84
C SER A 88 41.59 -13.32 2.30
N GLN A 89 40.73 -12.79 3.18
CA GLN A 89 39.52 -13.51 3.62
C GLN A 89 38.49 -13.71 2.51
N LEU A 90 38.35 -12.75 1.61
CA LEU A 90 37.50 -12.91 0.42
C LEU A 90 38.08 -13.97 -0.52
N GLY A 91 39.41 -14.09 -0.60
CA GLY A 91 40.07 -15.20 -1.30
C GLY A 91 39.68 -16.57 -0.74
N TYR A 92 39.64 -16.73 0.60
CA TYR A 92 39.11 -17.96 1.24
C TYR A 92 37.67 -18.23 0.85
N MET A 93 36.79 -17.22 0.92
CA MET A 93 35.38 -17.38 0.56
C MET A 93 35.20 -17.72 -0.92
N PHE A 94 35.99 -17.10 -1.79
CA PHE A 94 35.95 -17.36 -3.23
C PHE A 94 36.40 -18.79 -3.53
N MET A 95 37.50 -19.23 -2.90
CA MET A 95 37.99 -20.61 -2.99
C MET A 95 36.95 -21.61 -2.46
N ALA A 96 36.30 -21.34 -1.32
CA ALA A 96 35.22 -22.18 -0.79
C ALA A 96 34.07 -22.36 -1.81
N CYS A 97 33.66 -21.28 -2.49
CA CYS A 97 32.67 -21.37 -3.57
C CYS A 97 33.14 -22.26 -4.74
N GLY A 98 34.44 -22.32 -5.03
CA GLY A 98 34.98 -23.21 -6.07
C GLY A 98 34.95 -24.69 -5.64
N LEU A 99 35.14 -24.96 -4.36
CA LEU A 99 35.09 -26.28 -3.74
C LEU A 99 33.65 -26.80 -3.48
N SER A 100 32.63 -26.17 -4.08
CA SER A 100 31.20 -26.45 -3.82
C SER A 100 30.71 -26.15 -2.40
N ALA A 101 31.48 -25.41 -1.60
CA ALA A 101 31.16 -25.08 -0.21
C ALA A 101 30.46 -23.70 -0.07
N TYR A 102 29.40 -23.46 -0.84
CA TYR A 102 28.76 -22.13 -0.93
C TYR A 102 28.11 -21.68 0.39
N ASN A 103 27.46 -22.59 1.10
CA ASN A 103 26.89 -22.39 2.44
C ASN A 103 27.95 -21.90 3.45
N VAL A 104 29.12 -22.54 3.47
CA VAL A 104 30.25 -22.20 4.35
C VAL A 104 30.84 -20.85 3.95
N ALA A 105 30.97 -20.56 2.66
CA ALA A 105 31.43 -19.27 2.16
C ALA A 105 30.53 -18.12 2.63
N ILE A 106 29.21 -18.27 2.52
CA ILE A 106 28.23 -17.27 3.00
C ILE A 106 28.25 -17.15 4.52
N PHE A 107 28.37 -18.27 5.23
CA PHE A 107 28.46 -18.25 6.69
C PHE A 107 29.71 -17.49 7.16
N HIS A 108 30.86 -17.74 6.54
CA HIS A 108 32.09 -16.99 6.83
C HIS A 108 31.94 -15.51 6.46
N LEU A 109 31.32 -15.19 5.32
CA LEU A 109 31.02 -13.82 4.91
C LEU A 109 30.21 -13.04 5.95
N MET A 110 29.20 -13.66 6.57
CA MET A 110 28.42 -13.05 7.65
C MET A 110 29.29 -12.76 8.88
N THR A 111 30.02 -13.75 9.38
CA THR A 111 30.89 -13.56 10.57
C THR A 111 31.97 -12.51 10.30
N HIS A 112 32.50 -12.48 9.07
CA HIS A 112 33.50 -11.54 8.61
C HIS A 112 33.05 -10.10 8.62
N ALA A 113 31.79 -9.82 8.28
CA ALA A 113 31.25 -8.48 8.35
C ALA A 113 31.36 -7.89 9.78
N PHE A 114 31.08 -8.69 10.81
CA PHE A 114 31.18 -8.25 12.21
C PHE A 114 32.63 -7.93 12.60
N PHE A 115 33.55 -8.89 12.47
CA PHE A 115 34.91 -8.69 12.97
C PHE A 115 35.74 -7.73 12.11
N LYS A 116 35.45 -7.59 10.80
CA LYS A 116 36.12 -6.56 9.98
C LYS A 116 35.59 -5.16 10.25
N ALA A 117 34.28 -4.99 10.39
CA ALA A 117 33.73 -3.69 10.76
C ALA A 117 34.30 -3.25 12.12
N LEU A 118 34.43 -4.17 13.06
CA LEU A 118 35.07 -3.94 14.36
C LEU A 118 36.53 -3.48 14.21
N LEU A 119 37.32 -4.17 13.37
CA LEU A 119 38.73 -3.82 13.14
C LEU A 119 38.89 -2.47 12.41
N PHE A 120 38.07 -2.19 11.39
CA PHE A 120 38.13 -0.91 10.67
C PHE A 120 37.73 0.26 11.56
N LEU A 121 36.61 0.15 12.30
CA LEU A 121 36.18 1.22 13.21
C LEU A 121 37.14 1.35 14.41
N GLY A 122 37.68 0.25 14.92
CA GLY A 122 38.73 0.25 15.93
C GLY A 122 40.00 0.97 15.45
N ALA A 123 40.44 0.70 14.21
CA ALA A 123 41.52 1.46 13.58
C ALA A 123 41.16 2.95 13.42
N GLY A 124 39.90 3.26 13.11
CA GLY A 124 39.39 4.63 13.09
C GLY A 124 39.56 5.36 14.42
N ASN A 125 39.21 4.71 15.52
CA ASN A 125 39.43 5.24 16.88
C ASN A 125 40.92 5.46 17.17
N VAL A 126 41.79 4.52 16.77
CA VAL A 126 43.25 4.67 16.92
C VAL A 126 43.77 5.86 16.11
N ILE A 127 43.35 6.01 14.86
CA ILE A 127 43.75 7.13 13.98
C ILE A 127 43.27 8.47 14.56
N HIS A 128 42.05 8.52 15.08
CA HIS A 128 41.50 9.70 15.72
C HIS A 128 42.31 10.07 16.98
N ALA A 129 42.62 9.08 17.83
CA ALA A 129 43.41 9.27 19.05
C ALA A 129 44.88 9.68 18.77
N MET A 130 45.38 9.43 17.54
CA MET A 130 46.73 9.74 17.10
C MET A 130 46.81 10.95 16.13
N HIS A 131 45.80 11.85 16.14
CA HIS A 131 45.71 13.02 15.25
C HIS A 131 45.98 12.71 13.77
N HIS A 132 45.26 11.71 13.23
CA HIS A 132 45.30 11.31 11.83
C HIS A 132 46.58 10.60 11.36
N GLU A 133 47.50 10.23 12.27
CA GLU A 133 48.64 9.38 11.91
C GLU A 133 48.15 7.95 11.60
N GLN A 134 48.59 7.40 10.46
CA GLN A 134 48.17 6.07 9.97
C GLN A 134 49.32 5.07 9.92
N ASN A 135 50.57 5.55 10.01
CA ASN A 135 51.74 4.69 9.95
C ASN A 135 52.01 4.01 11.30
N ILE A 136 51.88 2.69 11.34
CA ILE A 136 52.04 1.89 12.56
C ILE A 136 53.46 1.96 13.15
N GLN A 137 54.48 2.34 12.37
CA GLN A 137 55.87 2.46 12.86
C GLN A 137 56.09 3.71 13.73
N LYS A 138 55.18 4.69 13.62
CA LYS A 138 55.16 5.92 14.43
C LYS A 138 54.17 5.82 15.60
N MET A 139 53.41 4.74 15.68
CA MET A 139 52.51 4.43 16.79
C MET A 139 53.25 3.65 17.88
N GLY A 140 52.69 3.63 19.08
CA GLY A 140 53.22 2.86 20.19
C GLY A 140 52.69 3.29 21.55
N ASN A 141 52.72 2.36 22.50
CA ASN A 141 52.35 2.53 23.90
C ASN A 141 50.93 3.13 24.14
N CYS A 142 49.98 2.86 23.23
CA CYS A 142 48.62 3.40 23.32
C CYS A 142 47.69 2.60 24.24
N TRP A 143 48.02 1.35 24.58
CA TRP A 143 47.09 0.43 25.25
C TRP A 143 46.59 0.91 26.62
N LYS A 144 47.43 1.63 27.38
CA LYS A 144 47.05 2.21 28.68
C LYS A 144 46.12 3.40 28.54
N LYS A 145 46.16 4.11 27.41
CA LYS A 145 45.42 5.36 27.17
C LYS A 145 44.10 5.13 26.45
N ILE A 146 44.00 4.10 25.61
CA ILE A 146 42.78 3.70 24.88
C ILE A 146 42.41 2.22 25.12
N PRO A 147 42.16 1.82 26.39
CA PRO A 147 41.98 0.42 26.76
C PRO A 147 40.73 -0.22 26.15
N CYS A 148 39.64 0.54 25.97
CA CYS A 148 38.42 0.00 25.37
C CYS A 148 38.66 -0.32 23.90
N THR A 149 39.20 0.62 23.14
CA THR A 149 39.52 0.39 21.72
C THR A 149 40.52 -0.77 21.56
N TYR A 150 41.51 -0.87 22.44
CA TYR A 150 42.49 -1.98 22.45
C TYR A 150 41.84 -3.36 22.64
N THR A 151 40.99 -3.53 23.66
CA THR A 151 40.30 -4.81 23.92
C THR A 151 39.37 -5.21 22.77
N LEU A 152 38.67 -4.24 22.18
CA LEU A 152 37.76 -4.47 21.06
C LEU A 152 38.51 -4.89 19.79
N MET A 153 39.67 -4.28 19.50
CA MET A 153 40.53 -4.72 18.40
C MET A 153 41.11 -6.13 18.65
N TRP A 154 41.42 -6.49 19.90
CA TRP A 154 41.82 -7.86 20.26
C TRP A 154 40.75 -8.89 19.92
N ILE A 155 39.49 -8.63 20.30
CA ILE A 155 38.34 -9.50 19.97
C ILE A 155 38.24 -9.68 18.45
N GLY A 156 38.33 -8.59 17.68
CA GLY A 156 38.30 -8.64 16.22
C GLY A 156 39.44 -9.45 15.60
N SER A 157 40.67 -9.29 16.11
CA SER A 157 41.85 -10.01 15.62
C SER A 157 41.85 -11.49 16.00
N LEU A 158 41.35 -11.86 17.18
CA LEU A 158 41.15 -13.25 17.60
C LEU A 158 40.10 -13.94 16.74
N ALA A 159 38.97 -13.27 16.48
CA ALA A 159 37.94 -13.74 15.56
C ALA A 159 38.51 -13.94 14.14
N LEU A 160 39.27 -12.98 13.61
CA LEU A 160 39.91 -13.08 12.29
C LEU A 160 40.93 -14.23 12.21
N SER A 161 41.64 -14.52 13.30
CA SER A 161 42.65 -15.58 13.35
C SER A 161 42.05 -16.98 13.50
N GLY A 162 40.74 -17.11 13.77
CA GLY A 162 40.08 -18.41 13.93
C GLY A 162 40.33 -19.06 15.28
N ILE A 163 40.52 -18.28 16.36
CA ILE A 163 40.76 -18.83 17.70
C ILE A 163 39.44 -19.09 18.41
N PHE A 164 39.31 -20.26 19.05
CA PHE A 164 38.17 -20.58 19.90
C PHE A 164 38.10 -19.65 21.13
N PRO A 165 36.92 -19.12 21.54
CA PRO A 165 35.56 -19.41 21.05
C PRO A 165 35.00 -18.37 20.04
N PHE A 166 35.83 -17.60 19.36
CA PHE A 166 35.37 -16.49 18.51
C PHE A 166 34.77 -16.95 17.17
N ALA A 167 33.99 -16.09 16.53
CA ALA A 167 33.16 -16.46 15.37
C ALA A 167 33.94 -17.07 14.20
N GLY A 168 35.18 -16.65 13.95
CA GLY A 168 35.99 -17.18 12.86
C GLY A 168 36.40 -18.64 13.02
N PHE A 169 36.49 -19.17 14.25
CA PHE A 169 36.75 -20.60 14.48
C PHE A 169 35.64 -21.45 13.85
N TYR A 170 34.38 -21.05 14.05
CA TYR A 170 33.23 -21.78 13.54
C TYR A 170 33.08 -21.68 12.02
N SER A 171 33.49 -20.57 11.41
CA SER A 171 33.22 -20.31 9.99
C SER A 171 34.42 -20.52 9.08
N LYS A 172 35.61 -20.09 9.47
CA LYS A 172 36.84 -20.17 8.67
C LYS A 172 37.40 -21.59 8.65
N ASP A 173 37.45 -22.27 9.80
CA ASP A 173 38.06 -23.60 9.88
C ASP A 173 37.27 -24.61 9.04
N LEU A 174 35.95 -24.46 8.95
CA LEU A 174 35.10 -25.24 8.04
C LEU A 174 35.50 -25.11 6.56
N ILE A 175 35.96 -23.94 6.10
CA ILE A 175 36.47 -23.78 4.74
C ILE A 175 37.72 -24.65 4.53
N ILE A 176 38.61 -24.67 5.52
CA ILE A 176 39.86 -25.42 5.46
C ILE A 176 39.58 -26.93 5.56
N GLU A 177 38.63 -27.33 6.39
CA GLU A 177 38.15 -28.72 6.48
C GLU A 177 37.56 -29.20 5.15
N HIS A 178 36.72 -28.40 4.50
CA HIS A 178 36.19 -28.76 3.17
C HIS A 178 37.29 -28.81 2.11
N ALA A 179 38.26 -27.89 2.14
CA ALA A 179 39.41 -27.92 1.24
C ALA A 179 40.21 -29.23 1.38
N TYR A 180 40.42 -29.74 2.60
CA TYR A 180 41.10 -31.02 2.80
C TYR A 180 40.41 -32.18 2.06
N SER A 181 39.07 -32.22 2.10
CA SER A 181 38.29 -33.31 1.52
C SER A 181 38.24 -33.28 -0.02
N THR A 182 38.48 -32.13 -0.65
CA THR A 182 38.24 -31.91 -2.07
C THR A 182 39.51 -31.62 -2.86
N ASP A 183 40.41 -30.76 -2.36
CA ASP A 183 41.58 -30.30 -3.10
C ASP A 183 42.80 -30.03 -2.18
N SER A 184 43.88 -30.81 -2.40
CA SER A 184 45.11 -30.72 -1.59
C SER A 184 45.84 -29.38 -1.73
N PHE A 185 45.78 -28.74 -2.91
CA PHE A 185 46.42 -27.46 -3.16
C PHE A 185 45.70 -26.34 -2.40
N ALA A 186 44.36 -26.32 -2.47
CA ALA A 186 43.52 -25.39 -1.71
C ALA A 186 43.74 -25.54 -0.20
N PHE A 187 43.87 -26.77 0.30
CA PHE A 187 44.13 -27.05 1.71
C PHE A 187 45.47 -26.51 2.20
N VAL A 188 46.57 -26.82 1.48
CA VAL A 188 47.92 -26.39 1.90
C VAL A 188 48.04 -24.87 1.88
N ILE A 189 47.55 -24.21 0.83
CA ILE A 189 47.57 -22.75 0.76
C ILE A 189 46.73 -22.15 1.89
N SER A 190 45.56 -22.72 2.16
CA SER A 190 44.68 -22.28 3.26
C SER A 190 45.36 -22.32 4.62
N LEU A 191 46.15 -23.35 4.93
CA LEU A 191 46.90 -23.42 6.18
C LEU A 191 48.00 -22.37 6.26
N VAL A 192 48.76 -22.17 5.18
CA VAL A 192 49.83 -21.15 5.11
C VAL A 192 49.24 -19.73 5.26
N VAL A 193 48.10 -19.47 4.63
CA VAL A 193 47.41 -18.18 4.76
C VAL A 193 46.85 -17.99 6.16
N ALA A 194 46.42 -19.06 6.86
CA ALA A 194 45.93 -18.95 8.23
C ALA A 194 47.05 -18.51 9.18
N PHE A 195 48.23 -19.10 9.03
CA PHE A 195 49.45 -18.68 9.71
C PHE A 195 49.77 -17.20 9.46
N PHE A 196 49.80 -16.76 8.20
CA PHE A 196 50.09 -15.36 7.88
C PHE A 196 49.02 -14.39 8.39
N THR A 197 47.75 -14.79 8.36
CA THR A 197 46.62 -14.03 8.90
C THR A 197 46.81 -13.71 10.37
N ALA A 198 47.13 -14.72 11.15
CA ALA A 198 47.45 -14.58 12.56
C ALA A 198 48.70 -13.70 12.77
N PHE A 199 49.76 -13.93 11.99
CA PHE A 199 51.02 -13.19 12.08
C PHE A 199 50.86 -11.68 11.83
N TYR A 200 50.25 -11.26 10.72
CA TYR A 200 50.11 -9.83 10.42
C TYR A 200 49.10 -9.14 11.37
N SER A 201 48.09 -9.87 11.86
CA SER A 201 47.12 -9.33 12.82
C SER A 201 47.78 -9.01 14.15
N TRP A 202 48.64 -9.92 14.63
CA TRP A 202 49.40 -9.69 15.85
C TRP A 202 50.50 -8.65 15.70
N ARG A 203 51.20 -8.63 14.55
CA ARG A 203 52.13 -7.55 14.20
C ARG A 203 51.45 -6.19 14.33
N LEU A 204 50.23 -6.04 13.80
CA LEU A 204 49.48 -4.79 13.88
C LEU A 204 49.23 -4.40 15.35
N LEU A 205 48.68 -5.31 16.16
CA LEU A 205 48.38 -5.03 17.56
C LEU A 205 49.65 -4.69 18.38
N LEU A 206 50.74 -5.42 18.17
CA LEU A 206 51.99 -5.20 18.91
C LEU A 206 52.62 -3.85 18.56
N LEU A 207 52.71 -3.50 17.27
CA LEU A 207 53.31 -2.23 16.84
C LEU A 207 52.48 -1.01 17.25
N VAL A 208 51.15 -1.08 17.14
CA VAL A 208 50.27 0.04 17.50
C VAL A 208 50.21 0.24 19.02
N PHE A 209 50.09 -0.84 19.79
CA PHE A 209 49.74 -0.76 21.21
C PHE A 209 50.94 -0.98 22.15
N HIS A 210 51.86 -1.91 21.86
CA HIS A 210 52.90 -2.36 22.81
C HIS A 210 54.31 -1.85 22.51
N SER A 211 54.54 -1.31 21.31
CA SER A 211 55.83 -0.71 20.93
C SER A 211 56.27 0.35 21.94
N GLN A 212 57.56 0.34 22.32
CA GLN A 212 58.14 1.27 23.30
C GLN A 212 58.27 2.71 22.79
N LYS A 213 58.03 2.96 21.49
CA LYS A 213 58.07 4.31 20.92
C LYS A 213 56.89 5.13 21.43
N GLN A 214 57.15 6.15 22.26
CA GLN A 214 56.13 7.08 22.73
C GLN A 214 55.91 8.20 21.70
N SER A 215 54.66 8.40 21.28
CA SER A 215 54.27 9.63 20.60
C SER A 215 54.13 10.76 21.64
N LYS A 216 54.62 11.97 21.31
CA LYS A 216 54.47 13.18 22.15
C LYS A 216 53.03 13.74 22.18
N ILE A 217 52.05 12.97 21.71
CA ILE A 217 50.69 13.40 21.43
C ILE A 217 49.78 13.12 22.64
N ASN A 218 48.82 14.02 22.89
CA ASN A 218 47.80 13.83 23.90
C ASN A 218 46.72 12.85 23.41
N ILE A 219 46.93 11.56 23.69
CA ILE A 219 46.04 10.47 23.30
C ILE A 219 44.88 10.38 24.30
N HIS A 220 43.65 10.38 23.79
CA HIS A 220 42.45 10.11 24.57
C HIS A 220 41.57 9.06 23.89
N GLU A 221 40.70 8.43 24.67
CA GLU A 221 39.73 7.46 24.15
C GLU A 221 38.65 8.13 23.30
N ALA A 222 38.08 7.36 22.37
CA ALA A 222 37.01 7.83 21.52
C ALA A 222 35.73 8.13 22.32
N PRO A 223 34.89 9.09 21.88
CA PRO A 223 33.62 9.40 22.52
C PRO A 223 32.68 8.19 22.50
N LYS A 224 31.73 8.14 23.44
CA LYS A 224 30.76 7.02 23.57
C LYS A 224 30.01 6.72 22.27
N ILE A 225 29.73 7.74 21.46
CA ILE A 225 29.03 7.58 20.17
C ILE A 225 29.83 6.72 19.17
N MET A 226 31.16 6.75 19.25
CA MET A 226 32.04 5.90 18.46
C MET A 226 32.26 4.54 19.11
N LEU A 227 32.22 4.41 20.44
CA LEU A 227 32.46 3.14 21.14
C LEU A 227 31.26 2.18 21.13
N ILE A 228 30.03 2.70 21.24
CA ILE A 228 28.81 1.86 21.30
C ILE A 228 28.68 0.93 20.09
N PRO A 229 28.86 1.39 18.83
CA PRO A 229 28.84 0.49 17.67
C PRO A 229 29.88 -0.62 17.73
N LEU A 230 31.10 -0.35 18.22
CA LEU A 230 32.14 -1.38 18.35
C LEU A 230 31.76 -2.44 19.38
N LEU A 231 31.09 -2.08 20.48
CA LEU A 231 30.61 -3.07 21.46
C LEU A 231 29.60 -4.04 20.84
N ILE A 232 28.67 -3.53 20.02
CA ILE A 232 27.70 -4.36 19.30
C ILE A 232 28.41 -5.29 18.31
N LEU A 233 29.38 -4.76 17.56
CA LEU A 233 30.17 -5.55 16.61
C LEU A 233 31.07 -6.58 17.30
N ALA A 234 31.60 -6.28 18.47
CA ALA A 234 32.36 -7.21 19.30
C ALA A 234 31.47 -8.35 19.81
N PHE A 235 30.26 -8.04 20.27
CA PHE A 235 29.27 -9.06 20.62
C PHE A 235 29.00 -10.00 19.43
N GLY A 236 28.77 -9.44 18.24
CA GLY A 236 28.65 -10.22 17.00
C GLY A 236 29.89 -11.06 16.68
N SER A 237 31.10 -10.52 16.89
CA SER A 237 32.38 -11.21 16.61
C SER A 237 32.64 -12.40 17.55
N VAL A 238 32.02 -12.42 18.73
CA VAL A 238 32.09 -13.55 19.68
C VAL A 238 31.00 -14.57 19.36
N PHE A 239 29.74 -14.14 19.28
CA PHE A 239 28.60 -15.06 19.33
C PHE A 239 28.02 -15.46 17.97
N SER A 240 28.25 -14.69 16.89
CA SER A 240 27.63 -14.98 15.58
C SER A 240 28.04 -16.32 14.99
N GLY A 241 29.24 -16.83 15.32
CA GLY A 241 29.70 -18.15 14.89
C GLY A 241 28.88 -19.28 15.53
N VAL A 242 28.74 -19.27 16.86
CA VAL A 242 27.92 -20.24 17.59
C VAL A 242 26.45 -20.15 17.15
N TRP A 243 25.93 -18.94 17.04
CA TRP A 243 24.54 -18.71 16.66
C TRP A 243 24.24 -19.19 15.23
N GLY A 244 25.12 -18.87 14.27
CA GLY A 244 24.94 -19.28 12.88
C GLY A 244 25.12 -20.79 12.65
N ALA A 245 26.11 -21.40 13.32
CA ALA A 245 26.37 -22.83 13.18
C ALA A 245 25.34 -23.70 13.91
N ASN A 246 25.04 -23.40 15.18
CA ASN A 246 24.24 -24.31 16.02
C ASN A 246 22.75 -23.97 16.06
N ILE A 247 22.38 -22.68 16.02
CA ILE A 247 20.99 -22.25 16.20
C ILE A 247 20.28 -22.09 14.85
N LEU A 248 20.91 -21.37 13.91
CA LEU A 248 20.36 -21.17 12.57
C LEU A 248 20.65 -22.35 11.63
N ASN A 249 21.61 -23.20 11.98
CA ASN A 249 22.05 -24.35 11.19
C ASN A 249 22.37 -23.97 9.72
N ILE A 250 23.03 -22.82 9.53
CA ILE A 250 23.32 -22.21 8.21
C ILE A 250 24.20 -23.12 7.36
N THR A 251 25.00 -23.99 7.98
CA THR A 251 25.83 -24.96 7.29
C THR A 251 25.02 -26.13 6.73
N SER A 252 23.78 -26.35 7.18
CA SER A 252 22.96 -27.45 6.68
C SER A 252 22.31 -27.15 5.33
N ASN A 253 22.24 -28.15 4.46
CA ASN A 253 21.45 -28.11 3.23
C ASN A 253 19.96 -27.79 3.48
N ALA A 254 19.41 -28.22 4.62
CA ALA A 254 18.03 -27.99 4.99
C ALA A 254 17.68 -26.49 5.11
N PHE A 255 18.62 -25.66 5.59
CA PHE A 255 18.42 -24.21 5.70
C PHE A 255 18.29 -23.54 4.33
N TRP A 256 19.08 -23.98 3.35
CA TRP A 256 19.15 -23.35 2.02
C TRP A 256 18.18 -23.94 0.99
N LYS A 257 17.63 -25.13 1.20
CA LYS A 257 16.73 -25.83 0.28
C LYS A 257 17.30 -25.85 -1.15
N SER A 258 16.59 -25.25 -2.13
CA SER A 258 17.01 -25.15 -3.54
C SER A 258 17.73 -23.84 -3.89
N SER A 259 18.01 -22.97 -2.91
CA SER A 259 18.64 -21.67 -3.17
C SER A 259 20.13 -21.76 -3.49
N LEU A 260 20.80 -22.83 -3.06
CA LEU A 260 22.19 -23.15 -3.34
C LEU A 260 22.25 -24.61 -3.80
N VAL A 261 22.99 -24.88 -4.87
CA VAL A 261 23.23 -26.25 -5.36
C VAL A 261 24.64 -26.66 -4.97
N MET A 262 24.78 -27.83 -4.34
CA MET A 262 26.07 -28.35 -3.84
C MET A 262 26.19 -29.83 -4.17
N ILE A 263 27.41 -30.30 -4.40
CA ILE A 263 27.74 -31.71 -4.61
C ILE A 263 28.21 -32.27 -3.26
N ASP A 264 27.46 -33.24 -2.72
CA ASP A 264 27.69 -34.07 -1.53
C ASP A 264 28.50 -33.50 -0.34
N GLU A 265 27.89 -33.50 0.86
CA GLU A 265 28.57 -33.14 2.11
C GLU A 265 29.60 -34.23 2.51
N HIS A 266 30.89 -33.98 2.26
CA HIS A 266 31.96 -34.78 2.84
C HIS A 266 32.29 -34.31 4.26
N GLY A 267 31.76 -35.01 5.26
CA GLY A 267 32.11 -34.81 6.65
C GLY A 267 33.55 -35.27 6.94
N VAL A 268 34.41 -34.37 7.42
CA VAL A 268 35.75 -34.73 7.90
C VAL A 268 35.65 -35.13 9.39
N HIS A 269 35.77 -36.43 9.68
CA HIS A 269 35.68 -36.95 11.05
C HIS A 269 37.02 -36.94 11.81
N ASN A 270 38.12 -36.51 11.20
CA ASN A 270 39.45 -36.57 11.83
C ASN A 270 39.73 -35.33 12.70
N PHE A 271 39.76 -35.54 14.02
CA PHE A 271 40.06 -34.50 15.02
C PHE A 271 41.39 -33.79 14.79
N PHE A 272 42.42 -34.48 14.28
CA PHE A 272 43.73 -33.86 14.04
C PHE A 272 43.66 -32.77 12.96
N ILE A 273 42.88 -33.00 11.90
CA ILE A 273 42.72 -32.05 10.79
C ILE A 273 42.00 -30.79 11.27
N LYS A 274 41.01 -30.96 12.13
CA LYS A 274 40.30 -29.85 12.78
C LYS A 274 41.20 -28.99 13.67
N LEU A 275 42.25 -29.57 14.24
CA LEU A 275 43.21 -28.85 15.08
C LEU A 275 44.27 -28.08 14.28
N LEU A 276 44.62 -28.53 13.06
CA LEU A 276 45.70 -27.95 12.25
C LEU A 276 45.55 -26.43 11.98
N PRO A 277 44.38 -25.88 11.59
CA PRO A 277 44.20 -24.43 11.42
C PRO A 277 44.53 -23.63 12.67
N THR A 278 44.06 -24.11 13.84
CA THR A 278 44.32 -23.44 15.11
C THR A 278 45.80 -23.46 15.47
N LEU A 279 46.51 -24.57 15.23
CA LEU A 279 47.96 -24.67 15.43
C LEU A 279 48.73 -23.74 14.48
N ALA A 280 48.30 -23.62 13.22
CA ALA A 280 48.87 -22.68 12.27
C ALA A 280 48.68 -21.22 12.73
N SER A 281 47.50 -20.86 13.23
CA SER A 281 47.26 -19.52 13.78
C SER A 281 48.07 -19.25 15.05
N LEU A 282 48.15 -20.21 15.98
CA LEU A 282 48.92 -20.07 17.22
C LEU A 282 50.43 -19.93 16.95
N SER A 283 50.97 -20.69 16.02
CA SER A 283 52.39 -20.55 15.61
C SER A 283 52.66 -19.20 14.94
N GLY A 284 51.72 -18.66 14.15
CA GLY A 284 51.80 -17.30 13.61
C GLY A 284 51.82 -16.22 14.69
N ILE A 285 50.96 -16.33 15.70
CA ILE A 285 50.95 -15.41 16.86
C ILE A 285 52.24 -15.50 17.66
N ALA A 286 52.70 -16.73 17.97
CA ALA A 286 53.94 -16.96 18.70
C ALA A 286 55.13 -16.32 18.00
N LEU A 287 55.25 -16.51 16.68
CA LEU A 287 56.32 -15.91 15.89
C LEU A 287 56.25 -14.37 15.90
N ALA A 288 55.06 -13.78 15.83
CA ALA A 288 54.90 -12.33 15.90
C ALA A 288 55.37 -11.76 17.25
N TYR A 289 55.07 -12.43 18.36
CA TYR A 289 55.60 -12.04 19.68
C TYR A 289 57.12 -12.14 19.76
N LEU A 290 57.70 -13.24 19.27
CA LEU A 290 59.15 -13.45 19.28
C LEU A 290 59.91 -12.39 18.48
N ILE A 291 59.33 -11.91 17.37
CA ILE A 291 59.95 -10.89 16.52
C ILE A 291 59.72 -9.46 17.05
N TYR A 292 58.49 -9.08 17.39
CA TYR A 292 58.14 -7.68 17.65
C TYR A 292 58.15 -7.28 19.12
N GLN A 293 57.82 -8.20 20.04
CA GLN A 293 57.78 -7.89 21.48
C GLN A 293 59.09 -8.27 22.17
N TYR A 294 59.53 -9.52 22.01
CA TYR A 294 60.71 -10.03 22.71
C TYR A 294 62.01 -9.84 21.90
N GLN A 295 61.90 -9.57 20.60
CA GLN A 295 63.04 -9.34 19.69
C GLN A 295 64.10 -10.47 19.71
N VAL A 296 63.69 -11.70 20.05
CA VAL A 296 64.55 -12.90 20.11
C VAL A 296 64.99 -13.30 18.69
N ILE A 297 64.09 -13.16 17.72
CA ILE A 297 64.33 -13.48 16.31
C ILE A 297 64.54 -12.16 15.54
N ARG A 298 65.70 -12.01 14.91
CA ARG A 298 66.01 -10.85 14.05
C ARG A 298 65.20 -10.91 12.75
N GLN A 299 64.72 -9.75 12.29
CA GLN A 299 63.98 -9.63 11.03
C GLN A 299 64.84 -10.04 9.82
N ILE A 300 64.23 -10.75 8.88
CA ILE A 300 64.86 -11.20 7.62
C ILE A 300 65.29 -9.98 6.80
N LYS A 301 66.58 -9.90 6.43
CA LYS A 301 67.22 -8.74 5.77
C LYS A 301 67.17 -8.75 4.24
N SER A 302 66.44 -9.65 3.59
CA SER A 302 66.41 -9.70 2.12
C SER A 302 65.74 -8.43 1.56
N LYS A 303 66.56 -7.51 1.04
CA LYS A 303 66.09 -6.26 0.43
C LYS A 303 65.18 -6.52 -0.77
N PHE A 304 65.46 -7.56 -1.55
CA PHE A 304 64.66 -7.92 -2.73
C PHE A 304 63.25 -8.37 -2.33
N LEU A 305 63.14 -9.36 -1.45
CA LEU A 305 61.84 -9.89 -1.01
C LEU A 305 61.02 -8.83 -0.28
N LEU A 306 61.67 -8.03 0.59
CA LEU A 306 60.99 -6.96 1.29
C LEU A 306 60.43 -5.91 0.33
N LYS A 307 61.22 -5.48 -0.66
CA LYS A 307 60.79 -4.49 -1.66
C LYS A 307 59.66 -5.03 -2.54
N PHE A 308 59.74 -6.29 -2.95
CA PHE A 308 58.70 -6.96 -3.73
C PHE A 308 57.35 -7.01 -2.98
N LEU A 309 57.36 -7.41 -1.69
CA LEU A 309 56.16 -7.46 -0.87
C LEU A 309 55.62 -6.06 -0.53
N GLN A 310 56.50 -5.10 -0.25
CA GLN A 310 56.12 -3.70 0.01
C GLN A 310 55.45 -3.06 -1.20
N ASN A 311 55.98 -3.32 -2.39
CA ASN A 311 55.42 -2.85 -3.66
C ASN A 311 54.30 -3.76 -4.19
N LYS A 312 53.64 -4.54 -3.33
CA LYS A 312 52.40 -5.26 -3.69
C LYS A 312 52.60 -6.22 -4.89
N TRP A 313 53.75 -6.87 -4.96
CA TRP A 313 54.20 -7.71 -6.09
C TRP A 313 54.33 -6.97 -7.43
N TYR A 314 54.41 -5.65 -7.42
CA TYR A 314 54.43 -4.77 -8.59
C TYR A 314 53.19 -4.87 -9.51
N PHE A 315 52.05 -5.35 -8.98
CA PHE A 315 50.82 -5.49 -9.77
C PHE A 315 50.30 -4.15 -10.27
N ASP A 316 50.43 -3.09 -9.48
CA ASP A 316 49.98 -1.74 -9.84
C ASP A 316 50.77 -1.19 -11.03
N GLU A 317 52.10 -1.36 -11.04
CA GLU A 317 52.97 -0.94 -12.13
C GLU A 317 52.71 -1.75 -13.40
N VAL A 318 52.45 -3.05 -13.26
CA VAL A 318 52.04 -3.90 -14.39
C VAL A 318 50.69 -3.43 -14.95
N TYR A 319 49.72 -3.06 -14.09
CA TYR A 319 48.41 -2.57 -14.53
C TYR A 319 48.53 -1.21 -15.25
N GLU A 320 49.34 -0.29 -14.74
CA GLU A 320 49.62 1.00 -15.41
C GLU A 320 50.27 0.77 -16.78
N PHE A 321 51.23 -0.14 -16.88
CA PHE A 321 51.97 -0.41 -18.12
C PHE A 321 51.14 -1.17 -19.16
N VAL A 322 50.40 -2.21 -18.76
CA VAL A 322 49.69 -3.11 -19.69
C VAL A 322 48.32 -2.57 -20.09
N ILE A 323 47.60 -1.89 -19.19
CA ILE A 323 46.22 -1.45 -19.44
C ILE A 323 46.15 0.06 -19.62
N ILE A 324 46.65 0.83 -18.65
CA ILE A 324 46.41 2.28 -18.62
C ILE A 324 47.21 3.02 -19.69
N ALA A 325 48.50 2.72 -19.86
CA ALA A 325 49.35 3.41 -20.83
C ALA A 325 48.91 3.20 -22.30
N PRO A 326 48.55 1.98 -22.75
CA PRO A 326 48.02 1.78 -24.11
C PRO A 326 46.68 2.48 -24.34
N ILE A 327 45.75 2.43 -23.37
CA ILE A 327 44.47 3.14 -23.47
C ILE A 327 44.73 4.65 -23.56
N ARG A 328 45.59 5.20 -22.70
CA ARG A 328 45.95 6.63 -22.72
C ARG A 328 46.58 7.03 -24.06
N PHE A 329 47.40 6.17 -24.65
CA PHE A 329 47.97 6.38 -25.99
C PHE A 329 46.88 6.40 -27.07
N ILE A 330 45.99 5.41 -27.10
CA ILE A 330 44.87 5.34 -28.05
C ILE A 330 43.94 6.55 -27.89
N SER A 331 43.58 6.91 -26.66
CA SER A 331 42.75 8.09 -26.38
C SER A 331 43.39 9.37 -26.90
N ARG A 332 44.72 9.54 -26.74
CA ARG A 332 45.45 10.69 -27.31
C ARG A 332 45.45 10.67 -28.84
N LEU A 333 45.52 9.50 -29.46
CA LEU A 333 45.48 9.36 -30.91
C LEU A 333 44.09 9.71 -31.46
N LEU A 334 43.03 9.22 -30.84
CA LEU A 334 41.64 9.58 -31.17
C LEU A 334 41.37 11.07 -30.96
N TRP A 335 41.85 11.66 -29.85
CA TRP A 335 41.74 13.11 -29.63
C TRP A 335 42.45 13.93 -30.70
N LYS A 336 43.66 13.53 -31.11
CA LYS A 336 44.38 14.18 -32.22
C LYS A 336 43.64 14.06 -33.55
N PHE A 337 42.97 12.94 -33.79
CA PHE A 337 42.15 12.74 -34.98
C PHE A 337 40.90 13.65 -34.96
N ASP A 338 40.23 13.75 -33.82
CA ASP A 338 39.07 14.63 -33.61
C ASP A 338 39.43 16.10 -33.92
N VAL A 339 40.51 16.61 -33.30
CA VAL A 339 40.99 17.99 -33.50
C VAL A 339 41.44 18.25 -34.95
N LYS A 340 42.06 17.28 -35.62
CA LYS A 340 42.60 17.50 -36.98
C LYS A 340 41.58 17.27 -38.09
N ALA A 341 40.69 16.31 -37.95
CA ALA A 341 39.74 15.94 -38.99
C ALA A 341 38.37 16.55 -38.71
N ILE A 342 37.78 16.28 -37.55
CA ILE A 342 36.40 16.66 -37.26
C ILE A 342 36.30 18.18 -37.02
N ASP A 343 37.23 18.75 -36.25
CA ASP A 343 37.26 20.18 -35.99
C ASP A 343 37.62 21.02 -37.23
N SER A 344 38.54 20.52 -38.07
CA SER A 344 38.96 21.23 -39.29
C SER A 344 37.88 21.22 -40.38
N PHE A 345 37.20 20.08 -40.59
CA PHE A 345 36.14 19.96 -41.62
C PHE A 345 34.75 20.37 -41.10
N GLY A 346 34.55 20.49 -39.79
CA GLY A 346 33.30 20.93 -39.19
C GLY A 346 33.37 22.38 -38.68
N PRO A 347 33.45 22.61 -37.35
CA PRO A 347 33.35 23.94 -36.75
C PRO A 347 34.31 24.98 -37.35
N ASN A 348 35.59 24.68 -37.52
CA ASN A 348 36.58 25.70 -37.93
C ASN A 348 36.44 26.10 -39.40
N GLY A 349 36.03 25.17 -40.27
CA GLY A 349 35.69 25.47 -41.66
C GLY A 349 34.46 26.38 -41.78
N VAL A 350 33.41 26.11 -40.99
CA VAL A 350 32.15 26.88 -40.98
C VAL A 350 32.29 28.25 -40.29
N VAL A 351 33.11 28.34 -39.23
CA VAL A 351 33.37 29.58 -38.46
C VAL A 351 34.14 30.62 -39.27
N SER A 352 34.97 30.20 -40.23
CA SER A 352 35.73 31.11 -41.10
C SER A 352 34.84 32.03 -41.96
N THR A 353 33.55 31.70 -42.11
CA THR A 353 32.62 32.38 -43.01
C THR A 353 31.54 33.23 -42.30
N PHE A 354 31.13 32.92 -41.05
CA PHE A 354 29.96 33.56 -40.41
C PHE A 354 30.09 33.91 -38.89
N GLY A 355 31.26 33.72 -38.26
CA GLY A 355 31.46 33.99 -36.82
C GLY A 355 31.46 32.71 -35.94
N THR A 356 31.42 32.85 -34.60
CA THR A 356 31.72 31.73 -33.68
C THR A 356 30.49 30.88 -33.30
N PHE A 357 30.56 29.59 -33.60
CA PHE A 357 29.65 28.55 -33.08
C PHE A 357 30.25 27.80 -31.87
N ASN A 358 31.40 28.26 -31.37
CA ASN A 358 32.06 27.58 -30.26
C ASN A 358 31.24 27.80 -28.98
N ILE A 359 30.55 26.74 -28.54
CA ILE A 359 29.68 26.73 -27.35
C ILE A 359 30.46 27.16 -26.11
N GLN A 360 31.74 26.82 -25.97
CA GLN A 360 32.56 27.24 -24.83
C GLN A 360 32.82 28.74 -24.86
N LYS A 361 33.04 29.33 -26.04
CA LYS A 361 33.21 30.77 -26.22
C LYS A 361 31.90 31.53 -26.00
N LEU A 362 30.79 31.01 -26.53
CA LEU A 362 29.44 31.55 -26.27
C LEU A 362 29.06 31.46 -24.79
N ALA A 363 29.38 30.36 -24.11
CA ALA A 363 29.14 30.19 -22.68
C ALA A 363 29.91 31.20 -21.81
N THR A 364 30.99 31.81 -22.31
CA THR A 364 31.69 32.91 -21.61
C THR A 364 31.13 34.30 -21.91
N LEU A 365 30.47 34.50 -23.05
CA LEU A 365 30.00 35.81 -23.52
C LEU A 365 28.51 36.06 -23.19
N VAL A 366 27.68 35.02 -23.32
CA VAL A 366 26.21 35.10 -23.18
C VAL A 366 25.75 35.40 -21.75
N PRO A 367 26.39 34.88 -20.67
CA PRO A 367 25.97 35.21 -19.29
C PRO A 367 26.11 36.68 -18.91
N ASN A 368 26.88 37.46 -19.68
CA ASN A 368 27.09 38.90 -19.44
C ASN A 368 26.08 39.78 -20.20
N LEU A 369 25.14 39.20 -20.95
CA LEU A 369 24.07 39.94 -21.61
C LEU A 369 23.00 40.40 -20.60
N ASP A 370 22.33 41.50 -20.89
CA ASP A 370 21.23 41.99 -20.06
C ASP A 370 20.10 40.96 -19.92
N LEU A 371 19.42 40.98 -18.77
CA LEU A 371 18.37 40.02 -18.42
C LEU A 371 17.24 39.96 -19.45
N GLU A 372 16.89 41.08 -20.09
CA GLU A 372 15.86 41.13 -21.14
C GLU A 372 16.27 40.32 -22.38
N VAL A 373 17.52 40.47 -22.82
CA VAL A 373 18.08 39.73 -23.95
C VAL A 373 18.24 38.26 -23.59
N GLN A 374 18.73 37.96 -22.37
CA GLN A 374 18.79 36.58 -21.89
C GLN A 374 17.40 35.93 -21.84
N SER A 375 16.37 36.67 -21.41
CA SER A 375 15.00 36.16 -21.31
C SER A 375 14.40 35.83 -22.67
N LEU A 376 14.61 36.68 -23.68
CA LEU A 376 14.16 36.42 -25.06
C LEU A 376 14.84 35.18 -25.65
N LEU A 377 16.17 35.09 -25.51
CA LEU A 377 16.93 33.91 -25.96
C LEU A 377 16.50 32.66 -25.19
N TRP A 378 16.27 32.78 -23.88
CA TRP A 378 15.86 31.67 -23.04
C TRP A 378 14.49 31.13 -23.46
N ILE A 379 13.51 32.00 -23.74
CA ILE A 379 12.19 31.58 -24.23
C ILE A 379 12.31 30.84 -25.57
N ALA A 380 13.14 31.32 -26.50
CA ALA A 380 13.35 30.67 -27.79
C ALA A 380 13.97 29.26 -27.63
N PHE A 381 15.02 29.12 -26.81
CA PHE A 381 15.60 27.81 -26.49
C PHE A 381 14.61 26.93 -25.72
N PHE A 382 13.87 27.50 -24.77
CA PHE A 382 12.90 26.79 -23.96
C PHE A 382 11.81 26.17 -24.82
N ILE A 383 11.19 26.91 -25.73
CA ILE A 383 10.15 26.37 -26.63
C ILE A 383 10.70 25.21 -27.46
N SER A 384 11.89 25.37 -28.03
CA SER A 384 12.54 24.33 -28.86
C SER A 384 12.79 23.03 -28.08
N PHE A 385 13.29 23.14 -26.85
CA PHE A 385 13.54 21.97 -26.01
C PHE A 385 12.27 21.43 -25.37
N ALA A 386 11.31 22.28 -24.98
CA ALA A 386 10.03 21.87 -24.38
C ALA A 386 9.19 21.03 -25.35
N ILE A 387 9.20 21.36 -26.65
CA ILE A 387 8.58 20.52 -27.70
C ILE A 387 9.25 19.15 -27.76
N LYS A 388 10.58 19.09 -27.66
CA LYS A 388 11.36 17.83 -27.71
C LYS A 388 11.25 16.99 -26.44
N VAL A 389 11.09 17.58 -25.26
CA VAL A 389 10.90 16.91 -23.95
C VAL A 389 9.42 16.59 -23.66
N PRO A 390 8.59 16.59 -24.71
CA PRO A 390 7.13 16.87 -24.65
C PRO A 390 6.63 17.41 -23.31
N MET A 391 7.05 18.62 -22.95
CA MET A 391 6.53 19.30 -21.76
C MET A 391 5.11 19.81 -21.99
N PHE A 392 4.31 19.94 -20.93
CA PHE A 392 3.04 20.65 -21.02
C PHE A 392 3.28 22.14 -21.36
N PRO A 393 2.55 22.75 -22.32
CA PRO A 393 1.44 22.21 -23.14
C PRO A 393 1.86 21.60 -24.50
N PHE A 394 3.15 21.55 -24.82
CA PHE A 394 3.71 21.10 -26.12
C PHE A 394 3.80 19.57 -26.31
N HIS A 395 3.10 18.78 -25.51
CA HIS A 395 3.26 17.32 -25.42
C HIS A 395 2.36 16.51 -26.37
N THR A 396 1.35 17.15 -26.96
CA THR A 396 0.24 16.51 -27.67
C THR A 396 0.66 15.67 -28.87
N TRP A 397 1.78 16.00 -29.52
CA TRP A 397 2.27 15.26 -30.68
C TRP A 397 2.83 13.87 -30.33
N LEU A 398 3.32 13.67 -29.09
CA LEU A 398 4.08 12.49 -28.71
C LEU A 398 3.23 11.20 -28.73
N PRO A 399 2.04 11.14 -28.10
CA PRO A 399 1.23 9.93 -28.09
C PRO A 399 0.84 9.48 -29.50
N ASP A 400 0.44 10.42 -30.36
CA ASP A 400 0.05 10.12 -31.73
C ASP A 400 1.23 9.64 -32.58
N ALA A 401 2.42 10.24 -32.41
CA ALA A 401 3.63 9.81 -33.09
C ALA A 401 4.03 8.36 -32.72
N HIS A 402 3.85 7.96 -31.45
CA HIS A 402 4.12 6.58 -31.03
C HIS A 402 3.15 5.57 -31.64
N VAL A 403 1.86 5.89 -31.68
CA VAL A 403 0.85 5.02 -32.26
C VAL A 403 1.09 4.80 -33.75
N GLN A 404 1.34 5.88 -34.49
CA GLN A 404 1.50 5.84 -35.95
C GLN A 404 2.85 5.28 -36.40
N SER A 405 3.89 5.39 -35.56
CA SER A 405 5.23 4.91 -35.93
C SER A 405 5.35 3.39 -35.84
N PRO A 406 6.17 2.77 -36.71
CA PRO A 406 6.61 1.39 -36.51
C PRO A 406 7.34 1.26 -35.17
N THR A 407 7.34 0.06 -34.59
CA THR A 407 7.92 -0.19 -33.26
C THR A 407 9.35 0.31 -33.13
N SER A 408 10.19 0.08 -34.13
CA SER A 408 11.57 0.58 -34.18
C SER A 408 11.64 2.11 -34.13
N GLY A 409 10.70 2.80 -34.79
CA GLY A 409 10.55 4.26 -34.72
C GLY A 409 10.17 4.73 -33.32
N SER A 410 9.20 4.08 -32.68
CA SER A 410 8.82 4.35 -31.29
C SER A 410 9.97 4.13 -30.31
N VAL A 411 10.81 3.11 -30.53
CA VAL A 411 11.99 2.82 -29.73
C VAL A 411 13.02 3.95 -29.83
N ILE A 412 13.29 4.45 -31.03
CA ILE A 412 14.23 5.58 -31.23
C ILE A 412 13.65 6.87 -30.63
N LEU A 413 12.37 7.12 -30.86
CA LEU A 413 11.69 8.32 -30.38
C LEU A 413 11.70 8.38 -28.84
N ALA A 414 11.34 7.27 -28.18
CA ALA A 414 11.34 7.16 -26.74
C ALA A 414 12.76 7.06 -26.14
N GLY A 415 13.65 6.30 -26.78
CA GLY A 415 14.99 6.00 -26.26
C GLY A 415 16.01 7.14 -26.42
N LEU A 416 15.89 7.94 -27.48
CA LEU A 416 16.90 8.95 -27.84
C LEU A 416 16.31 10.35 -28.01
N LEU A 417 15.27 10.52 -28.85
CA LEU A 417 14.84 11.85 -29.29
C LEU A 417 14.37 12.73 -28.13
N ILE A 418 13.54 12.16 -27.25
CA ILE A 418 13.01 12.88 -26.08
C ILE A 418 14.14 13.33 -25.12
N LYS A 419 15.25 12.60 -25.08
CA LYS A 419 16.36 12.83 -24.14
C LYS A 419 17.25 13.97 -24.63
N MET A 420 17.32 14.18 -25.94
CA MET A 420 18.05 15.31 -26.54
C MET A 420 17.48 16.66 -26.11
N GLY A 421 16.18 16.75 -25.80
CA GLY A 421 15.59 17.97 -25.26
C GLY A 421 16.04 18.26 -23.82
N GLY A 422 16.08 17.24 -22.95
CA GLY A 422 16.57 17.37 -21.56
C GLY A 422 18.05 17.70 -21.52
N TYR A 423 18.83 17.08 -22.40
CA TYR A 423 20.23 17.43 -22.64
C TYR A 423 20.40 18.86 -23.15
N GLY A 424 19.47 19.33 -23.99
CA GLY A 424 19.41 20.71 -24.45
C GLY A 424 19.29 21.72 -23.31
N PHE A 425 18.38 21.47 -22.36
CA PHE A 425 18.26 22.31 -21.15
C PHE A 425 19.56 22.34 -20.33
N LEU A 426 20.20 21.18 -20.13
CA LEU A 426 21.46 21.05 -19.39
C LEU A 426 22.65 21.74 -20.07
N ARG A 427 22.67 21.79 -21.41
CA ARG A 427 23.81 22.33 -22.17
C ARG A 427 23.66 23.78 -22.58
N PHE A 428 22.45 24.24 -22.82
CA PHE A 428 22.20 25.56 -23.38
C PHE A 428 21.46 26.46 -22.39
N SER A 429 20.26 26.08 -21.93
CA SER A 429 19.44 26.95 -21.08
C SER A 429 20.11 27.26 -19.74
N ILE A 430 20.47 26.23 -18.97
CA ILE A 430 21.00 26.39 -17.61
C ILE A 430 22.38 27.11 -17.59
N PRO A 431 23.40 26.66 -18.35
CA PRO A 431 24.73 27.24 -18.25
C PRO A 431 24.95 28.51 -19.10
N MET A 432 24.27 28.68 -20.25
CA MET A 432 24.47 29.88 -21.09
C MET A 432 23.57 31.04 -20.67
N LEU A 433 22.40 30.77 -20.09
CA LEU A 433 21.39 31.77 -19.72
C LEU A 433 21.00 31.61 -18.23
N PRO A 434 21.96 31.76 -17.29
CA PRO A 434 21.76 31.40 -15.88
C PRO A 434 20.76 32.31 -15.17
N GLN A 435 20.80 33.63 -15.43
CA GLN A 435 19.91 34.59 -14.76
C GLN A 435 18.45 34.40 -15.19
N ALA A 436 18.21 34.23 -16.50
CA ALA A 436 16.89 33.91 -17.03
C ALA A 436 16.39 32.53 -16.57
N SER A 437 17.27 31.52 -16.47
CA SER A 437 16.89 30.19 -15.98
C SER A 437 16.45 30.20 -14.52
N LEU A 438 17.08 31.00 -13.66
CA LEU A 438 16.64 31.19 -12.29
C LEU A 438 15.30 31.93 -12.21
N TYR A 439 15.13 32.98 -13.03
CA TYR A 439 13.88 33.75 -13.10
C TYR A 439 12.68 32.89 -13.52
N PHE A 440 12.82 32.05 -14.55
CA PHE A 440 11.75 31.19 -15.05
C PHE A 440 11.64 29.82 -14.35
N SER A 441 12.48 29.53 -13.36
CA SER A 441 12.51 28.23 -12.66
C SER A 441 11.15 27.79 -12.12
N ASN A 442 10.49 28.65 -11.36
CA ASN A 442 9.16 28.40 -10.80
C ASN A 442 8.11 28.15 -11.89
N PHE A 443 8.19 28.86 -13.01
CA PHE A 443 7.31 28.65 -14.15
C PHE A 443 7.48 27.26 -14.75
N VAL A 444 8.72 26.81 -14.94
CA VAL A 444 9.00 25.45 -15.46
C VAL A 444 8.52 24.38 -14.49
N VAL A 445 8.76 24.54 -13.18
CA VAL A 445 8.32 23.59 -12.15
C VAL A 445 6.80 23.44 -12.14
N VAL A 446 6.05 24.55 -12.26
CA VAL A 446 4.58 24.52 -12.35
C VAL A 446 4.13 23.73 -13.58
N LEU A 447 4.72 23.98 -14.76
CA LEU A 447 4.40 23.23 -15.98
C LEU A 447 4.73 21.74 -15.85
N SER A 448 5.85 21.41 -15.20
CA SER A 448 6.25 20.04 -14.91
C SER A 448 5.26 19.32 -14.00
N ILE A 449 4.77 19.96 -12.94
CA ILE A 449 3.75 19.39 -12.04
C ILE A 449 2.45 19.14 -12.81
N ILE A 450 2.01 20.11 -13.61
CA ILE A 450 0.81 19.95 -14.46
C ILE A 450 1.00 18.77 -15.41
N ALA A 451 2.16 18.67 -16.06
CA ALA A 451 2.47 17.57 -16.98
C ALA A 451 2.39 16.20 -16.28
N VAL A 452 2.94 16.07 -15.07
CA VAL A 452 2.90 14.82 -14.29
C VAL A 452 1.47 14.43 -13.96
N ILE A 453 0.68 15.35 -13.40
CA ILE A 453 -0.70 15.07 -12.97
C ILE A 453 -1.57 14.77 -14.20
N TYR A 454 -1.55 15.65 -15.20
CA TYR A 454 -2.35 15.52 -16.41
C TYR A 454 -2.03 14.22 -17.16
N ALA A 455 -0.76 13.97 -17.47
CA ALA A 455 -0.38 12.80 -18.25
C ALA A 455 -0.67 11.49 -17.51
N SER A 456 -0.56 11.47 -16.18
CA SER A 456 -0.91 10.28 -15.38
C SER A 456 -2.42 9.99 -15.41
N LEU A 457 -3.26 11.03 -15.30
CA LEU A 457 -4.71 10.88 -15.40
C LEU A 457 -5.15 10.44 -16.81
N VAL A 458 -4.54 11.02 -17.84
CA VAL A 458 -4.84 10.65 -19.22
C VAL A 458 -4.34 9.25 -19.55
N ALA A 459 -3.17 8.84 -19.04
CA ALA A 459 -2.64 7.47 -19.19
C ALA A 459 -3.61 6.42 -18.62
N PHE A 460 -4.26 6.70 -17.49
CA PHE A 460 -5.24 5.82 -16.88
C PHE A 460 -6.48 5.58 -17.76
N ALA A 461 -6.83 6.56 -18.58
CA ALA A 461 -7.96 6.50 -19.50
C ALA A 461 -7.63 5.94 -20.89
N GLN A 462 -6.39 5.45 -21.12
CA GLN A 462 -6.00 4.93 -22.44
C GLN A 462 -6.32 3.44 -22.58
N ASP A 463 -7.01 3.08 -23.67
CA ASP A 463 -7.25 1.69 -24.06
C ASP A 463 -6.12 1.11 -24.95
N ASP A 464 -5.29 1.98 -25.53
CA ASP A 464 -4.16 1.62 -26.39
C ASP A 464 -2.84 1.60 -25.59
N ILE A 465 -2.12 0.47 -25.68
CA ILE A 465 -0.91 0.26 -24.88
C ILE A 465 0.26 1.17 -25.28
N LYS A 466 0.39 1.55 -26.56
CA LYS A 466 1.42 2.49 -27.00
C LYS A 466 1.11 3.90 -26.51
N LYS A 467 -0.16 4.31 -26.52
CA LYS A 467 -0.59 5.60 -25.93
C LYS A 467 -0.33 5.64 -24.44
N LEU A 468 -0.63 4.57 -23.71
CA LEU A 468 -0.34 4.47 -22.28
C LEU A 468 1.16 4.67 -21.98
N ILE A 469 2.03 3.98 -22.73
CA ILE A 469 3.49 4.13 -22.56
C ILE A 469 3.96 5.55 -22.95
N ALA A 470 3.35 6.16 -23.97
CA ALA A 470 3.66 7.53 -24.36
C ALA A 470 3.27 8.55 -23.28
N TYR A 471 2.08 8.45 -22.69
CA TYR A 471 1.65 9.35 -21.61
C TYR A 471 2.46 9.14 -20.32
N SER A 472 2.84 7.91 -19.97
CA SER A 472 3.79 7.71 -18.87
C SER A 472 5.16 8.34 -19.15
N SER A 473 5.58 8.38 -20.42
CA SER A 473 6.82 9.08 -20.81
C SER A 473 6.72 10.60 -20.62
N ILE A 474 5.56 11.19 -20.91
CA ILE A 474 5.29 12.62 -20.67
C ILE A 474 5.37 12.92 -19.16
N ALA A 475 4.75 12.08 -18.32
CA ALA A 475 4.83 12.23 -16.87
C ALA A 475 6.28 12.15 -16.37
N HIS A 476 7.05 11.15 -16.82
CA HIS A 476 8.46 11.01 -16.42
C HIS A 476 9.34 12.17 -16.90
N MET A 477 9.09 12.72 -18.08
CA MET A 477 9.80 13.90 -18.55
C MET A 477 9.40 15.18 -17.81
N GLY A 478 8.16 15.26 -17.32
CA GLY A 478 7.72 16.26 -16.33
C GLY A 478 8.57 16.19 -15.06
N ILE A 479 8.82 14.99 -14.53
CA ILE A 479 9.69 14.80 -13.35
C ILE A 479 11.13 15.23 -13.67
N VAL A 480 11.68 14.79 -14.81
CA VAL A 480 13.03 15.18 -15.28
C VAL A 480 13.18 16.70 -15.35
N THR A 481 12.22 17.41 -15.93
CA THR A 481 12.28 18.86 -16.10
C THR A 481 12.17 19.60 -14.77
N ALA A 482 11.33 19.13 -13.84
CA ALA A 482 11.30 19.66 -12.47
C ALA A 482 12.64 19.47 -11.75
N GLY A 483 13.27 18.30 -11.87
CA GLY A 483 14.59 18.03 -11.28
C GLY A 483 15.70 18.89 -11.87
N LEU A 484 15.68 19.15 -13.20
CA LEU A 484 16.66 20.00 -13.87
C LEU A 484 16.61 21.46 -13.40
N PHE A 485 15.40 22.01 -13.27
CA PHE A 485 15.17 23.40 -12.86
C PHE A 485 15.06 23.57 -11.33
N SER A 486 15.35 22.53 -10.55
CA SER A 486 15.52 22.62 -9.10
C SER A 486 16.88 23.22 -8.69
N PHE A 487 17.84 23.25 -9.61
CA PHE A 487 19.24 23.69 -9.40
C PHE A 487 19.96 23.00 -8.23
N CYS A 488 19.46 21.84 -7.79
CA CYS A 488 20.14 20.96 -6.84
C CYS A 488 21.02 19.97 -7.62
N GLU A 489 22.25 19.72 -7.18
CA GLU A 489 23.17 18.79 -7.84
C GLU A 489 22.56 17.39 -7.94
N GLU A 490 21.85 16.97 -6.90
CA GLU A 490 21.16 15.69 -6.82
C GLU A 490 19.90 15.65 -7.69
N GLY A 491 19.19 16.78 -7.81
CA GLY A 491 18.04 16.91 -8.72
C GLY A 491 18.48 16.80 -10.18
N VAL A 492 19.60 17.45 -10.54
CA VAL A 492 20.21 17.37 -11.87
C VAL A 492 20.76 15.98 -12.16
N LEU A 493 21.50 15.37 -11.22
CA LEU A 493 22.02 14.00 -11.35
C LEU A 493 20.88 12.98 -11.45
N GLY A 494 19.83 13.14 -10.65
CA GLY A 494 18.62 12.34 -10.68
C GLY A 494 17.89 12.46 -12.02
N SER A 495 17.74 13.68 -12.55
CA SER A 495 17.19 13.93 -13.89
C SER A 495 17.99 13.26 -14.99
N ILE A 496 19.33 13.35 -14.95
CA ILE A 496 20.22 12.68 -15.90
C ILE A 496 20.05 11.16 -15.81
N PHE A 497 20.04 10.61 -14.60
CA PHE A 497 19.87 9.19 -14.38
C PHE A 497 18.49 8.70 -14.85
N GLN A 498 17.43 9.49 -14.59
CA GLN A 498 16.07 9.18 -15.02
C GLN A 498 15.93 9.26 -16.53
N MET A 499 16.59 10.21 -17.20
CA MET A 499 16.63 10.27 -18.67
C MET A 499 17.24 9.02 -19.28
N ILE A 500 18.36 8.54 -18.73
CA ILE A 500 19.06 7.32 -19.20
C ILE A 500 18.21 6.08 -18.89
N SER A 501 17.75 5.95 -17.65
CA SER A 501 16.94 4.82 -17.17
C SER A 501 15.66 4.70 -17.99
N HIS A 502 14.89 5.78 -18.10
CA HIS A 502 13.71 5.85 -18.94
C HIS A 502 14.06 5.50 -20.38
N GLY A 503 15.13 6.04 -20.97
CA GLY A 503 15.50 5.80 -22.36
C GLY A 503 15.61 4.30 -22.68
N LEU A 504 16.26 3.55 -21.79
CA LEU A 504 16.40 2.09 -21.90
C LEU A 504 15.08 1.35 -21.63
N ILE A 505 14.35 1.73 -20.59
CA ILE A 505 13.13 1.04 -20.17
C ILE A 505 11.99 1.27 -21.16
N SER A 506 11.75 2.50 -21.60
CA SER A 506 10.70 2.81 -22.57
C SER A 506 10.99 2.15 -23.92
N ALA A 507 12.27 2.10 -24.34
CA ALA A 507 12.68 1.36 -25.53
C ALA A 507 12.34 -0.14 -25.39
N ALA A 508 12.65 -0.75 -24.25
CA ALA A 508 12.33 -2.15 -23.98
C ALA A 508 10.81 -2.40 -23.95
N LEU A 509 10.03 -1.51 -23.31
CA LEU A 509 8.57 -1.59 -23.29
C LEU A 509 7.96 -1.50 -24.70
N PHE A 510 8.42 -0.55 -25.52
CA PHE A 510 7.98 -0.46 -26.91
C PHE A 510 8.37 -1.69 -27.73
N LEU A 511 9.56 -2.27 -27.52
CA LEU A 511 9.94 -3.54 -28.16
C LEU A 511 9.02 -4.69 -27.74
N CYS A 512 8.68 -4.79 -26.46
CA CYS A 512 7.76 -5.80 -25.97
C CYS A 512 6.35 -5.61 -26.58
N VAL A 513 5.83 -4.38 -26.59
CA VAL A 513 4.55 -4.07 -27.25
C VAL A 513 4.60 -4.41 -28.75
N GLY A 514 5.70 -4.12 -29.42
CA GLY A 514 5.87 -4.50 -30.83
C GLY A 514 5.79 -6.00 -31.06
N MET A 515 6.45 -6.80 -30.22
CA MET A 515 6.34 -8.26 -30.28
C MET A 515 4.93 -8.75 -29.99
N LEU A 516 4.22 -8.16 -29.03
CA LEU A 516 2.82 -8.47 -28.75
C LEU A 516 1.94 -8.15 -29.97
N TYR A 517 2.12 -6.99 -30.57
CA TYR A 517 1.37 -6.58 -31.75
C TYR A 517 1.60 -7.53 -32.93
N THR A 518 2.85 -7.94 -33.20
CA THR A 518 3.16 -8.91 -34.26
C THR A 518 2.49 -10.27 -34.03
N ARG A 519 2.21 -10.65 -32.78
CA ARG A 519 1.60 -11.93 -32.42
C ARG A 519 0.08 -11.89 -32.30
N THR A 520 -0.47 -10.77 -31.85
CA THR A 520 -1.90 -10.62 -31.53
C THR A 520 -2.67 -9.79 -32.54
N GLY A 521 -1.98 -8.99 -33.37
CA GLY A 521 -2.58 -8.10 -34.36
C GLY A 521 -3.31 -6.89 -33.78
N THR A 522 -3.24 -6.66 -32.46
CA THR A 522 -3.98 -5.59 -31.78
C THR A 522 -3.12 -4.87 -30.74
N LEU A 523 -3.45 -3.60 -30.45
CA LEU A 523 -2.84 -2.76 -29.42
C LEU A 523 -3.78 -2.49 -28.23
N GLU A 524 -5.00 -3.03 -28.27
CA GLU A 524 -6.00 -2.83 -27.23
C GLU A 524 -5.68 -3.66 -25.98
N ILE A 525 -5.59 -3.00 -24.83
CA ILE A 525 -5.22 -3.62 -23.56
C ILE A 525 -6.23 -4.70 -23.15
N ALA A 526 -7.53 -4.49 -23.40
CA ALA A 526 -8.59 -5.44 -23.06
C ALA A 526 -8.40 -6.83 -23.72
N LYS A 527 -7.74 -6.88 -24.89
CA LYS A 527 -7.49 -8.12 -25.64
C LYS A 527 -6.25 -8.87 -25.17
N TYR A 528 -5.48 -8.33 -24.23
CA TYR A 528 -4.26 -8.96 -23.70
C TYR A 528 -4.50 -9.87 -22.48
N PHE A 529 -5.75 -10.02 -22.05
CA PHE A 529 -6.10 -10.85 -20.91
C PHE A 529 -5.71 -12.33 -21.14
N GLY A 530 -4.97 -12.92 -20.20
CA GLY A 530 -4.54 -14.32 -20.26
C GLY A 530 -3.25 -14.61 -21.05
N ILE A 531 -2.59 -13.60 -21.65
CA ILE A 531 -1.32 -13.80 -22.39
C ILE A 531 -0.19 -14.35 -21.50
N VAL A 532 -0.20 -14.07 -20.20
CA VAL A 532 0.80 -14.61 -19.26
C VAL A 532 0.74 -16.14 -19.18
N ASN A 533 -0.43 -16.74 -19.37
CA ASN A 533 -0.59 -18.20 -19.35
C ASN A 533 -0.01 -18.85 -20.61
N THR A 534 -0.05 -18.15 -21.74
CA THR A 534 0.44 -18.67 -23.03
C THR A 534 1.91 -18.31 -23.30
N MET A 535 2.39 -17.19 -22.77
CA MET A 535 3.76 -16.69 -22.96
C MET A 535 4.40 -16.23 -21.63
N PRO A 536 4.62 -17.13 -20.65
CA PRO A 536 5.01 -16.75 -19.28
C PRO A 536 6.38 -16.06 -19.19
N LYS A 537 7.37 -16.50 -19.98
CA LYS A 537 8.70 -15.87 -20.03
C LYS A 537 8.64 -14.44 -20.57
N PHE A 538 7.77 -14.21 -21.56
CA PHE A 538 7.56 -12.88 -22.13
C PHE A 538 6.75 -12.00 -21.17
N GLY A 539 5.70 -12.54 -20.55
CA GLY A 539 4.93 -11.87 -19.50
C GLY A 539 5.82 -11.40 -18.35
N PHE A 540 6.75 -12.24 -17.90
CA PHE A 540 7.75 -11.87 -16.91
C PHE A 540 8.64 -10.69 -17.37
N MET A 541 9.15 -10.72 -18.61
CA MET A 541 9.94 -9.61 -19.16
C MET A 541 9.12 -8.31 -19.28
N PHE A 542 7.86 -8.41 -19.72
CA PHE A 542 6.96 -7.27 -19.82
C PHE A 542 6.69 -6.64 -18.44
N ILE A 543 6.44 -7.49 -17.43
CA ILE A 543 6.27 -7.08 -16.03
C ILE A 543 7.56 -6.46 -15.52
N LEU A 544 8.73 -7.05 -15.75
CA LEU A 544 10.03 -6.52 -15.33
C LEU A 544 10.26 -5.09 -15.83
N PHE A 545 10.03 -4.83 -17.12
CA PHE A 545 10.20 -3.49 -17.68
C PHE A 545 9.10 -2.52 -17.23
N SER A 546 7.88 -3.01 -16.98
CA SER A 546 6.81 -2.20 -16.40
C SER A 546 7.13 -1.80 -14.96
N MET A 547 7.64 -2.74 -14.15
CA MET A 547 8.15 -2.50 -12.80
C MET A 547 9.32 -1.52 -12.79
N ALA A 548 10.23 -1.64 -13.77
CA ALA A 548 11.34 -0.70 -13.93
C ALA A 548 10.86 0.71 -14.28
N SER A 549 9.81 0.82 -15.11
CA SER A 549 9.20 2.10 -15.48
C SER A 549 8.54 2.77 -14.28
N ILE A 550 7.85 1.99 -13.43
CA ILE A 550 7.27 2.45 -12.16
C ILE A 550 8.35 2.85 -11.15
N GLY A 551 9.59 2.37 -11.34
CA GLY A 551 10.72 2.66 -10.46
C GLY A 551 10.70 1.86 -9.15
N LEU A 552 10.35 0.57 -9.24
CA LEU A 552 10.38 -0.34 -8.09
C LEU A 552 11.81 -0.65 -7.60
N PRO A 553 12.02 -0.87 -6.29
CA PRO A 553 13.34 -1.21 -5.73
C PRO A 553 14.05 -2.33 -6.48
N GLY A 554 15.34 -2.12 -6.77
CA GLY A 554 16.15 -3.05 -7.58
C GLY A 554 16.15 -2.75 -9.08
N THR A 555 15.39 -1.76 -9.54
CA THR A 555 15.39 -1.29 -10.94
C THR A 555 16.09 0.06 -11.07
N SER A 556 16.51 0.44 -12.29
CA SER A 556 17.18 1.73 -12.51
C SER A 556 16.22 2.91 -12.24
N GLY A 557 14.93 2.79 -12.53
CA GLY A 557 13.95 3.84 -12.22
C GLY A 557 13.91 4.19 -10.71
N PHE A 558 14.15 3.21 -9.83
CA PHE A 558 14.21 3.44 -8.39
C PHE A 558 15.39 4.32 -7.98
N VAL A 559 16.61 4.05 -8.49
CA VAL A 559 17.79 4.88 -8.16
C VAL A 559 17.61 6.30 -8.68
N ALA A 560 17.00 6.44 -9.87
CA ALA A 560 16.67 7.73 -10.43
C ALA A 560 15.69 8.50 -9.55
N PHE A 561 14.56 7.87 -9.20
CA PHE A 561 13.55 8.49 -8.36
C PHE A 561 14.04 8.71 -6.94
N GLU A 562 14.93 7.88 -6.41
CA GLU A 562 15.56 8.11 -5.12
C GLU A 562 16.52 9.30 -5.20
N LEU A 563 17.40 9.41 -6.20
CA LEU A 563 18.26 10.59 -6.41
C LEU A 563 17.44 11.87 -6.64
N MET A 564 16.33 11.78 -7.36
CA MET A 564 15.38 12.90 -7.52
C MET A 564 14.57 13.14 -6.23
N SER A 565 14.31 12.12 -5.42
CA SER A 565 13.75 12.29 -4.09
C SER A 565 14.78 12.85 -3.12
N ILE A 566 16.09 12.77 -3.42
CA ILE A 566 17.10 13.55 -2.70
C ILE A 566 16.84 15.03 -2.88
N SER A 567 16.35 15.52 -4.03
CA SER A 567 15.85 16.92 -4.08
C SER A 567 14.63 17.18 -3.17
N LEU A 568 13.81 16.18 -2.83
CA LEU A 568 12.80 16.30 -1.75
C LEU A 568 13.41 16.29 -0.34
N TYR A 569 14.54 15.60 -0.12
CA TYR A 569 15.32 15.66 1.11
C TYR A 569 16.09 16.98 1.24
N VAL A 570 16.58 17.54 0.12
CA VAL A 570 17.21 18.87 0.03
C VAL A 570 16.18 19.98 0.21
N LEU A 571 14.92 19.75 -0.17
CA LEU A 571 13.82 20.66 0.18
C LEU A 571 13.62 20.77 1.71
N ALA A 572 13.93 19.72 2.48
CA ALA A 572 13.96 19.82 3.95
C ALA A 572 15.13 20.68 4.46
N SER A 573 16.18 20.86 3.65
CA SER A 573 17.33 21.74 3.88
C SER A 573 17.38 22.95 2.93
N PHE A 574 16.22 23.40 2.43
CA PHE A 574 16.16 24.43 1.37
C PHE A 574 16.83 25.74 1.81
N ASN A 575 16.65 26.11 3.08
CA ASN A 575 17.31 27.28 3.66
C ASN A 575 18.71 26.89 4.14
N LYS A 576 19.71 27.00 3.26
CA LYS A 576 21.09 26.55 3.52
C LYS A 576 21.80 27.37 4.60
N ASP A 577 21.34 28.58 4.86
CA ASP A 577 21.91 29.49 5.86
C ASP A 577 21.50 29.11 7.29
N SER A 578 20.45 28.29 7.44
CA SER A 578 20.00 27.79 8.73
C SER A 578 20.62 26.44 9.06
N ILE A 579 21.34 26.38 10.18
CA ILE A 579 21.92 25.16 10.73
C ILE A 579 20.83 24.11 10.99
N TYR A 580 19.64 24.53 11.43
CA TYR A 580 18.51 23.64 11.71
C TYR A 580 17.93 22.99 10.44
N SER A 581 17.89 23.73 9.33
CA SER A 581 17.44 23.26 8.02
C SER A 581 18.43 22.22 7.45
N CYS A 582 19.74 22.50 7.53
CA CYS A 582 20.78 21.52 7.16
C CYS A 582 20.75 20.25 8.03
N GLU A 583 20.58 20.41 9.34
CA GLU A 583 20.46 19.29 10.29
C GLU A 583 19.21 18.43 9.99
N ALA A 584 18.08 19.06 9.69
CA ALA A 584 16.84 18.39 9.30
C ALA A 584 17.02 17.53 8.04
N GLY A 585 17.62 18.09 6.98
CA GLY A 585 17.90 17.35 5.75
C GLY A 585 18.76 16.11 5.98
N VAL A 586 19.85 16.24 6.74
CA VAL A 586 20.76 15.12 7.05
C VAL A 586 20.09 14.06 7.93
N LYS A 587 19.37 14.47 8.98
CA LYS A 587 18.64 13.54 9.86
C LYS A 587 17.57 12.78 9.10
N TYR A 588 16.77 13.47 8.29
CA TYR A 588 15.70 12.84 7.53
C TYR A 588 16.24 11.86 6.48
N PHE A 589 17.29 12.25 5.75
CA PHE A 589 17.94 11.39 4.76
C PHE A 589 18.53 10.13 5.39
N THR A 590 19.41 10.29 6.39
CA THR A 590 20.14 9.16 7.00
C THR A 590 19.21 8.14 7.64
N LEU A 591 18.19 8.62 8.37
CA LEU A 591 17.27 7.75 9.07
C LEU A 591 16.23 7.12 8.12
N SER A 592 15.76 7.84 7.08
CA SER A 592 14.85 7.28 6.07
C SER A 592 15.52 6.23 5.19
N ALA A 593 16.80 6.42 4.85
CA ALA A 593 17.60 5.42 4.15
C ALA A 593 17.77 4.14 5.00
N LEU A 594 18.15 4.29 6.27
CA LEU A 594 18.27 3.17 7.21
C LEU A 594 16.95 2.40 7.35
N SER A 595 15.84 3.11 7.54
CA SER A 595 14.50 2.53 7.64
C SER A 595 14.11 1.74 6.39
N SER A 596 14.39 2.28 5.20
CA SER A 596 14.08 1.61 3.94
C SER A 596 14.93 0.36 3.74
N CYS A 597 16.20 0.37 4.16
CA CYS A 597 17.06 -0.83 4.17
C CYS A 597 16.53 -1.92 5.10
N ILE A 598 16.09 -1.56 6.31
CA ILE A 598 15.52 -2.54 7.27
C ILE A 598 14.23 -3.15 6.70
N MET A 599 13.36 -2.31 6.12
CA MET A 599 12.12 -2.77 5.49
C MET A 599 12.40 -3.73 4.33
N LEU A 600 13.34 -3.38 3.44
CA LEU A 600 13.73 -4.22 2.31
C LEU A 600 14.34 -5.55 2.77
N TYR A 601 15.15 -5.53 3.82
CA TYR A 601 15.69 -6.74 4.42
C TYR A 601 14.56 -7.63 4.98
N GLY A 602 13.59 -7.03 5.67
CA GLY A 602 12.38 -7.72 6.13
C GLY A 602 11.58 -8.37 5.00
N MET A 603 11.34 -7.63 3.91
CA MET A 603 10.68 -8.15 2.71
C MET A 603 11.48 -9.29 2.07
N SER A 604 12.81 -9.19 2.02
CA SER A 604 13.68 -10.25 1.49
C SER A 604 13.62 -11.52 2.33
N LEU A 605 13.51 -11.39 3.66
CA LEU A 605 13.34 -12.53 4.57
C LEU A 605 11.97 -13.17 4.34
N LEU A 606 10.90 -12.37 4.27
CA LEU A 606 9.56 -12.88 3.95
C LEU A 606 9.56 -13.65 2.64
N TYR A 607 10.13 -13.09 1.58
CA TYR A 607 10.26 -13.78 0.31
C TYR A 607 11.14 -15.02 0.41
N GLY A 608 12.26 -14.97 1.13
CA GLY A 608 13.17 -16.11 1.29
C GLY A 608 12.53 -17.30 2.00
N TYR A 609 11.65 -17.06 2.98
CA TYR A 609 10.97 -18.12 3.73
C TYR A 609 9.66 -18.59 3.08
N THR A 610 8.95 -17.71 2.37
CA THR A 610 7.61 -18.01 1.82
C THR A 610 7.60 -18.25 0.32
N GLY A 611 8.59 -17.73 -0.41
CA GLY A 611 8.63 -17.74 -1.88
C GLY A 611 7.60 -16.83 -2.54
N GLN A 612 6.78 -16.12 -1.76
CA GLN A 612 5.66 -15.30 -2.24
C GLN A 612 6.01 -13.81 -2.21
N VAL A 613 5.58 -13.09 -3.25
CA VAL A 613 5.71 -11.63 -3.36
C VAL A 613 4.34 -10.96 -3.27
N ASN A 614 3.27 -11.72 -3.54
CA ASN A 614 1.91 -11.24 -3.46
C ASN A 614 1.38 -11.38 -2.03
N PHE A 615 0.77 -10.32 -1.55
CA PHE A 615 0.20 -10.18 -0.22
C PHE A 615 -0.88 -11.23 0.07
N SER A 616 -1.80 -11.49 -0.87
CA SER A 616 -2.83 -12.52 -0.69
C SER A 616 -2.27 -13.96 -0.64
N GLU A 617 -1.23 -14.24 -1.44
CA GLU A 617 -0.53 -15.53 -1.45
C GLU A 617 0.30 -15.72 -0.17
N LEU A 618 0.91 -14.65 0.34
CA LEU A 618 1.59 -14.64 1.64
C LEU A 618 0.60 -14.95 2.77
N GLY A 619 -0.58 -14.33 2.77
CA GLY A 619 -1.65 -14.58 3.74
C GLY A 619 -2.11 -16.04 3.75
N SER A 620 -2.37 -16.61 2.57
CA SER A 620 -2.73 -18.04 2.44
C SER A 620 -1.60 -19.00 2.82
N PHE A 621 -0.34 -18.64 2.56
CA PHE A 621 0.81 -19.42 3.00
C PHE A 621 0.90 -19.46 4.54
N LEU A 622 0.73 -18.30 5.20
CA LEU A 622 0.72 -18.16 6.66
C LEU A 622 -0.49 -18.86 7.32
N GLN A 623 -1.58 -19.07 6.58
CA GLN A 623 -2.72 -19.85 7.07
C GLN A 623 -2.43 -21.35 7.13
N ASN A 624 -1.62 -21.86 6.20
CA ASN A 624 -1.43 -23.29 6.00
C ASN A 624 -0.11 -23.84 6.56
N HIS A 625 0.84 -22.98 6.96
CA HIS A 625 2.18 -23.37 7.42
C HIS A 625 2.52 -22.82 8.81
N GLN A 626 3.36 -23.53 9.55
CA GLN A 626 3.85 -23.06 10.85
C GLN A 626 4.72 -21.80 10.69
N ILE A 627 4.43 -20.80 11.53
CA ILE A 627 5.16 -19.54 11.57
C ILE A 627 6.56 -19.81 12.15
N THR A 628 7.59 -19.70 11.30
CA THR A 628 8.99 -19.78 11.72
C THR A 628 9.50 -18.42 12.21
N TYR A 629 10.53 -18.40 13.06
CA TYR A 629 11.14 -17.15 13.54
C TYR A 629 11.60 -16.23 12.41
N GLY A 630 12.04 -16.78 11.27
CA GLY A 630 12.44 -16.00 10.09
C GLY A 630 11.31 -15.16 9.49
N ILE A 631 10.08 -15.71 9.46
CA ILE A 631 8.88 -14.98 9.01
C ILE A 631 8.53 -13.88 10.02
N VAL A 632 8.60 -14.18 11.32
CA VAL A 632 8.33 -13.20 12.38
C VAL A 632 9.31 -12.03 12.30
N PHE A 633 10.61 -12.29 12.15
CA PHE A 633 11.62 -11.25 11.97
C PHE A 633 11.39 -10.46 10.68
N GLY A 634 11.01 -11.13 9.60
CA GLY A 634 10.62 -10.48 8.35
C GLY A 634 9.48 -9.47 8.54
N LEU A 635 8.38 -9.88 9.16
CA LEU A 635 7.23 -9.03 9.48
C LEU A 635 7.61 -7.87 10.41
N VAL A 636 8.40 -8.13 11.46
CA VAL A 636 8.85 -7.11 12.41
C VAL A 636 9.72 -6.05 11.73
N PHE A 637 10.64 -6.44 10.84
CA PHE A 637 11.49 -5.49 10.13
C PHE A 637 10.71 -4.64 9.12
N VAL A 638 9.72 -5.22 8.45
CA VAL A 638 8.78 -4.46 7.62
C VAL A 638 8.02 -3.45 8.47
N LEU A 639 7.48 -3.87 9.62
CA LEU A 639 6.77 -3.01 10.57
C LEU A 639 7.65 -1.88 11.12
N ILE A 640 8.91 -2.15 11.47
CA ILE A 640 9.86 -1.13 11.93
C ILE A 640 10.05 -0.05 10.87
N GLY A 641 10.24 -0.44 9.60
CA GLY A 641 10.39 0.51 8.50
C GLY A 641 9.15 1.37 8.27
N LEU A 642 7.95 0.78 8.41
CA LEU A 642 6.69 1.50 8.32
C LEU A 642 6.48 2.46 9.51
N CYS A 643 6.76 1.99 10.74
CA CYS A 643 6.64 2.79 11.96
C CYS A 643 7.58 4.00 11.95
N PHE A 644 8.79 3.84 11.41
CA PHE A 644 9.73 4.94 11.22
C PHE A 644 9.15 6.02 10.30
N LYS A 645 8.67 5.65 9.11
CA LYS A 645 8.10 6.63 8.16
C LYS A 645 6.81 7.29 8.65
N LEU A 646 6.05 6.61 9.50
CA LEU A 646 4.87 7.17 10.17
C LEU A 646 5.20 8.08 11.37
N ALA A 647 6.48 8.18 11.74
CA ALA A 647 6.94 8.87 12.95
C ALA A 647 6.27 8.34 14.23
N ILE A 648 6.08 7.03 14.32
CA ILE A 648 5.49 6.38 15.48
C ILE A 648 6.57 6.12 16.55
N VAL A 649 6.21 6.15 17.83
CA VAL A 649 7.15 5.81 18.93
C VAL A 649 7.56 4.33 18.85
N PRO A 650 8.87 3.98 19.00
CA PRO A 650 10.00 4.83 19.38
C PRO A 650 10.69 5.60 18.25
N PHE A 651 10.31 5.37 17.00
CA PHE A 651 10.96 5.91 15.79
C PHE A 651 10.57 7.35 15.41
N HIS A 652 9.79 8.03 16.25
CA HIS A 652 9.30 9.40 16.06
C HIS A 652 10.36 10.51 16.08
N MET A 653 11.58 10.24 16.56
CA MET A 653 12.60 11.25 16.90
C MET A 653 12.97 12.21 15.76
N TRP A 654 12.83 11.77 14.51
CA TRP A 654 13.14 12.61 13.35
C TRP A 654 12.09 13.69 13.10
N ALA A 655 10.82 13.45 13.41
CA ALA A 655 9.73 14.33 12.98
C ALA A 655 9.78 15.74 13.60
N PRO A 656 10.03 15.93 14.92
CA PRO A 656 10.12 17.25 15.52
C PRO A 656 11.24 18.12 14.93
N ASP A 657 12.41 17.52 14.72
CA ASP A 657 13.59 18.24 14.21
C ASP A 657 13.40 18.59 12.72
N VAL A 658 12.83 17.67 11.93
CA VAL A 658 12.59 17.88 10.51
C VAL A 658 11.48 18.90 10.25
N TYR A 659 10.42 18.91 11.06
CA TYR A 659 9.34 19.88 10.91
C TYR A 659 9.78 21.29 11.29
N GLN A 660 10.68 21.43 12.27
CA GLN A 660 11.22 22.72 12.65
C GLN A 660 12.19 23.25 11.58
N GLY A 661 13.07 22.40 11.05
CA GLY A 661 14.11 22.81 10.11
C GLY A 661 13.63 23.01 8.67
N ALA A 662 12.59 22.27 8.24
CA ALA A 662 12.11 22.35 6.86
C ALA A 662 11.22 23.59 6.61
N PRO A 663 11.18 24.09 5.35
CA PRO A 663 10.23 25.11 4.94
C PRO A 663 8.79 24.69 5.25
N THR A 664 7.91 25.64 5.58
CA THR A 664 6.54 25.33 5.99
C THR A 664 5.77 24.52 4.94
N ILE A 665 5.95 24.83 3.65
CA ILE A 665 5.30 24.10 2.54
C ILE A 665 5.74 22.63 2.50
N VAL A 666 7.04 22.39 2.72
CA VAL A 666 7.64 21.04 2.72
C VAL A 666 7.19 20.27 3.96
N THR A 667 7.08 20.95 5.09
CA THR A 667 6.57 20.38 6.35
C THR A 667 5.10 19.97 6.22
N ALA A 668 4.29 20.78 5.54
CA ALA A 668 2.90 20.46 5.22
C ALA A 668 2.80 19.12 4.47
N PHE A 669 3.66 18.94 3.47
CA PHE A 669 3.76 17.70 2.70
C PHE A 669 4.18 16.51 3.58
N PHE A 670 5.26 16.64 4.37
CA PHE A 670 5.72 15.57 5.28
C PHE A 670 4.69 15.19 6.35
N SER A 671 3.83 16.12 6.75
CA SER A 671 2.76 15.86 7.71
C SER A 671 1.58 15.09 7.16
N THR A 672 1.36 15.08 5.84
CA THR A 672 0.10 14.59 5.27
C THR A 672 0.32 13.45 4.28
N ALA A 673 1.00 13.70 3.16
CA ALA A 673 1.04 12.78 2.03
C ALA A 673 1.70 11.42 2.36
N PRO A 674 2.90 11.35 2.98
CA PRO A 674 3.50 10.06 3.34
C PRO A 674 2.65 9.27 4.34
N LYS A 675 2.03 9.97 5.31
CA LYS A 675 1.21 9.36 6.37
C LYS A 675 -0.08 8.78 5.79
N ALA A 676 -0.73 9.49 4.88
CA ALA A 676 -1.91 9.02 4.18
C ALA A 676 -1.65 7.73 3.40
N ALA A 677 -0.59 7.72 2.60
CA ALA A 677 -0.21 6.54 1.80
C ALA A 677 0.11 5.33 2.67
N LEU A 678 0.88 5.53 3.75
CA LEU A 678 1.33 4.45 4.62
C LEU A 678 0.22 3.90 5.53
N VAL A 679 -0.68 4.73 6.03
CA VAL A 679 -1.85 4.26 6.79
C VAL A 679 -2.79 3.46 5.87
N THR A 680 -3.00 3.91 4.64
CA THR A 680 -3.81 3.18 3.64
C THR A 680 -3.18 1.83 3.30
N PHE A 681 -1.85 1.80 3.13
CA PHE A 681 -1.10 0.57 2.94
C PHE A 681 -1.23 -0.39 4.14
N LEU A 682 -1.11 0.11 5.37
CA LEU A 682 -1.29 -0.68 6.58
C LEU A 682 -2.70 -1.26 6.70
N ILE A 683 -3.74 -0.49 6.36
CA ILE A 683 -5.12 -0.99 6.34
C ILE A 683 -5.25 -2.20 5.40
N ARG A 684 -4.65 -2.11 4.21
CA ARG A 684 -4.64 -3.21 3.24
C ARG A 684 -3.90 -4.44 3.78
N LEU A 685 -2.72 -4.25 4.34
CA LEU A 685 -1.91 -5.31 4.98
C LEU A 685 -2.68 -6.00 6.12
N MET A 686 -3.46 -5.25 6.90
CA MET A 686 -4.18 -5.78 8.06
C MET A 686 -5.46 -6.53 7.72
N ASN A 687 -6.16 -6.13 6.65
CA ASN A 687 -7.44 -6.73 6.27
C ASN A 687 -7.29 -8.07 5.54
N GLU A 688 -6.18 -8.29 4.82
CA GLU A 688 -6.02 -9.49 3.98
C GLU A 688 -5.11 -10.58 4.60
N GLU A 689 -4.13 -10.23 5.47
CA GLU A 689 -2.97 -11.11 5.70
C GLU A 689 -2.70 -11.51 7.16
N LEU A 690 -3.05 -10.66 8.13
CA LEU A 690 -2.56 -10.77 9.51
C LEU A 690 -3.52 -11.46 10.49
N VAL A 691 -4.63 -12.04 10.02
CA VAL A 691 -5.66 -12.65 10.88
C VAL A 691 -5.09 -13.73 11.81
N ASN A 692 -4.14 -14.54 11.34
CA ASN A 692 -3.51 -15.61 12.13
C ASN A 692 -2.33 -15.15 13.00
N VAL A 693 -1.76 -13.98 12.72
CA VAL A 693 -0.65 -13.38 13.51
C VAL A 693 -1.18 -12.29 14.46
N LYS A 694 -2.51 -12.08 14.48
CA LYS A 694 -3.20 -11.08 15.30
C LYS A 694 -2.78 -11.13 16.77
N SER A 695 -2.66 -12.32 17.35
CA SER A 695 -2.28 -12.49 18.75
C SER A 695 -0.89 -11.92 19.08
N TYR A 696 0.04 -11.93 18.11
CA TYR A 696 1.39 -11.40 18.28
C TYR A 696 1.49 -9.90 17.93
N VAL A 697 0.75 -9.45 16.91
CA VAL A 697 0.85 -8.07 16.39
C VAL A 697 -0.03 -7.09 17.17
N GLN A 698 -1.20 -7.53 17.64
CA GLN A 698 -2.15 -6.70 18.36
C GLN A 698 -1.57 -6.02 19.62
N PRO A 699 -0.84 -6.74 20.52
CA PRO A 699 -0.23 -6.10 21.69
C PRO A 699 0.79 -5.03 21.29
N ILE A 700 1.61 -5.30 20.26
CA ILE A 700 2.62 -4.36 19.77
C ILE A 700 1.95 -3.07 19.31
N PHE A 701 0.86 -3.16 18.55
CA PHE A 701 0.14 -1.99 18.04
C PHE A 701 -0.50 -1.18 19.17
N LEU A 702 -1.08 -1.84 20.17
CA LEU A 702 -1.62 -1.20 21.37
C LEU A 702 -0.54 -0.46 22.18
N TYR A 703 0.58 -1.12 22.46
CA TYR A 703 1.69 -0.49 23.20
C TYR A 703 2.27 0.70 22.45
N VAL A 704 2.51 0.54 21.15
CA VAL A 704 3.05 1.59 20.28
C VAL A 704 2.09 2.76 20.16
N SER A 705 0.78 2.50 20.03
CA SER A 705 -0.26 3.52 20.02
C SER A 705 -0.30 4.31 21.33
N ALA A 706 -0.39 3.61 22.48
CA ALA A 706 -0.46 4.23 23.80
C ALA A 706 0.80 5.08 24.08
N LEU A 707 1.98 4.55 23.77
CA LEU A 707 3.24 5.28 23.92
C LEU A 707 3.30 6.50 22.99
N SER A 708 2.81 6.38 21.75
CA SER A 708 2.77 7.51 20.81
C SER A 708 1.87 8.63 21.31
N VAL A 709 0.67 8.31 21.83
CA VAL A 709 -0.25 9.29 22.42
C VAL A 709 0.37 9.94 23.67
N LEU A 710 0.96 9.16 24.58
CA LEU A 710 1.56 9.70 25.80
C LEU A 710 2.78 10.60 25.50
N ILE A 711 3.74 10.10 24.71
CA ILE A 711 4.96 10.87 24.39
C ILE A 711 4.61 12.10 23.56
N SER A 712 3.62 12.04 22.69
CA SER A 712 3.15 13.22 21.96
C SER A 712 2.59 14.30 22.88
N ALA A 713 1.75 13.92 23.86
CA ALA A 713 1.16 14.86 24.80
C ALA A 713 2.22 15.54 25.68
N PHE A 714 3.11 14.76 26.30
CA PHE A 714 4.18 15.33 27.13
C PHE A 714 5.23 16.08 26.31
N GLY A 715 5.54 15.58 25.11
CA GLY A 715 6.47 16.21 24.18
C GLY A 715 5.97 17.58 23.74
N ALA A 716 4.68 17.71 23.41
CA ALA A 716 4.07 18.96 22.98
C ALA A 716 4.10 20.06 24.06
N LEU A 717 3.89 19.71 25.34
CA LEU A 717 3.84 20.67 26.46
C LEU A 717 5.14 21.49 26.63
N ARG A 718 6.28 20.94 26.21
CA ARG A 718 7.59 21.59 26.36
C ARG A 718 8.01 22.39 25.12
N GLN A 719 7.22 22.36 24.03
CA GLN A 719 7.61 23.01 22.79
C GLN A 719 7.26 24.50 22.80
N GLN A 720 8.24 25.32 22.39
CA GLN A 720 8.09 26.76 22.22
C GLN A 720 7.87 27.15 20.75
N ASN A 721 8.19 26.25 19.82
CA ASN A 721 8.04 26.45 18.39
C ASN A 721 6.79 25.73 17.86
N LEU A 722 5.98 26.42 17.06
CA LEU A 722 4.68 25.92 16.61
C LEU A 722 4.80 24.74 15.64
N LYS A 723 5.78 24.72 14.73
CA LYS A 723 6.00 23.58 13.82
C LYS A 723 6.40 22.32 14.58
N ARG A 724 7.26 22.48 15.60
CA ARG A 724 7.70 21.40 16.48
C ARG A 724 6.55 20.88 17.35
N LEU A 725 5.67 21.76 17.82
CA LEU A 725 4.45 21.39 18.52
C LEU A 725 3.51 20.57 17.62
N LEU A 726 3.29 21.02 16.37
CA LEU A 726 2.48 20.29 15.40
C LEU A 726 3.08 18.94 15.01
N ALA A 727 4.42 18.79 15.02
CA ALA A 727 5.07 17.50 14.85
C ALA A 727 4.69 16.51 15.95
N TYR A 728 4.72 16.94 17.22
CA TYR A 728 4.24 16.11 18.34
C TYR A 728 2.75 15.81 18.22
N SER A 729 1.91 16.81 17.91
CA SER A 729 0.48 16.57 17.65
C SER A 729 0.27 15.50 16.60
N SER A 730 1.02 15.55 15.50
CA SER A 730 0.96 14.58 14.40
C SER A 730 1.35 13.17 14.85
N ILE A 731 2.36 13.01 15.72
CA ILE A 731 2.72 11.72 16.34
C ILE A 731 1.55 11.16 17.15
N GLY A 732 0.84 12.02 17.89
CA GLY A 732 -0.35 11.65 18.65
C GLY A 732 -1.53 11.19 17.79
N HIS A 733 -1.82 11.93 16.71
CA HIS A 733 -2.89 11.55 15.77
C HIS A 733 -2.63 10.23 15.06
N ILE A 734 -1.39 9.97 14.65
CA ILE A 734 -1.02 8.65 14.14
C ILE A 734 -1.17 7.57 15.23
N GLY A 735 -0.86 7.89 16.48
CA GLY A 735 -1.14 7.04 17.64
C GLY A 735 -2.63 6.65 17.76
N PHE A 736 -3.54 7.60 17.61
CA PHE A 736 -5.00 7.34 17.62
C PHE A 736 -5.46 6.47 16.44
N ILE A 737 -4.93 6.72 15.24
CA ILE A 737 -5.20 5.87 14.06
C ILE A 737 -4.67 4.46 14.29
N PHE A 738 -3.48 4.30 14.87
CA PHE A 738 -2.95 2.97 15.23
C PHE A 738 -3.80 2.28 16.30
N ALA A 739 -4.39 3.04 17.24
CA ALA A 739 -5.29 2.50 18.24
C ALA A 739 -6.51 1.84 17.58
N SER A 740 -7.13 2.50 16.60
CA SER A 740 -8.29 1.95 15.91
C SER A 740 -7.95 0.73 15.05
N LEU A 741 -6.78 0.73 14.39
CA LEU A 741 -6.28 -0.42 13.64
C LEU A 741 -5.94 -1.62 14.53
N SER A 742 -5.51 -1.39 15.79
CA SER A 742 -5.21 -2.45 16.75
C SER A 742 -6.43 -3.28 17.18
N ILE A 743 -7.66 -2.84 16.86
CA ILE A 743 -8.89 -3.56 17.20
C ILE A 743 -9.14 -4.71 16.21
N PHE A 744 -8.58 -4.65 15.00
CA PHE A 744 -8.79 -5.63 13.92
C PHE A 744 -10.29 -5.91 13.67
N THR A 745 -11.09 -4.85 13.56
CA THR A 745 -12.51 -4.92 13.18
C THR A 745 -12.77 -3.93 12.06
N GLN A 746 -13.79 -4.22 11.25
CA GLN A 746 -14.22 -3.31 10.18
C GLN A 746 -14.54 -1.91 10.72
N ALA A 747 -15.18 -1.83 11.89
CA ALA A 747 -15.45 -0.55 12.54
C ALA A 747 -14.16 0.21 12.91
N GLY A 748 -13.10 -0.50 13.32
CA GLY A 748 -11.79 0.09 13.58
C GLY A 748 -11.10 0.63 12.33
N THR A 749 -11.20 -0.09 11.20
CA THR A 749 -10.65 0.37 9.91
C THR A 749 -11.43 1.54 9.34
N ASP A 750 -12.76 1.53 9.44
CA ASP A 750 -13.62 2.62 8.98
C ASP A 750 -13.35 3.89 9.82
N SER A 751 -13.20 3.72 11.14
CA SER A 751 -12.81 4.81 12.05
C SER A 751 -11.41 5.36 11.71
N ALA A 752 -10.45 4.48 11.39
CA ALA A 752 -9.10 4.88 10.98
C ALA A 752 -9.11 5.73 9.71
N LEU A 753 -9.89 5.32 8.70
CA LEU A 753 -10.03 6.03 7.42
C LEU A 753 -10.67 7.40 7.60
N MET A 754 -11.79 7.46 8.34
CA MET A 754 -12.47 8.73 8.59
C MET A 754 -11.57 9.70 9.36
N TYR A 755 -10.90 9.22 10.40
CA TYR A 755 -9.98 10.04 11.19
C TYR A 755 -8.77 10.50 10.37
N LEU A 756 -8.26 9.66 9.45
CA LEU A 756 -7.18 10.02 8.53
C LEU A 756 -7.59 11.17 7.59
N VAL A 757 -8.82 11.14 7.04
CA VAL A 757 -9.32 12.22 6.17
C VAL A 757 -9.41 13.54 6.94
N ILE A 758 -9.99 13.51 8.15
CA ILE A 758 -10.09 14.69 9.02
C ILE A 758 -8.70 15.23 9.35
N TYR A 759 -7.76 14.35 9.70
CA TYR A 759 -6.37 14.69 9.99
C TYR A 759 -5.66 15.38 8.81
N ILE A 760 -5.84 14.87 7.58
CA ILE A 760 -5.23 15.45 6.38
C ILE A 760 -5.77 16.85 6.12
N ILE A 761 -7.10 17.02 6.13
CA ILE A 761 -7.75 18.31 5.85
C ILE A 761 -7.32 19.35 6.88
N THR A 762 -7.36 19.01 8.17
CA THR A 762 -6.99 19.91 9.25
C THR A 762 -5.50 20.25 9.24
N SER A 763 -4.62 19.28 8.98
CA SER A 763 -3.18 19.51 8.88
C SER A 763 -2.81 20.41 7.70
N ILE A 764 -3.35 20.16 6.50
CA ILE A 764 -3.13 21.04 5.34
C ILE A 764 -3.67 22.44 5.62
N GLY A 765 -4.83 22.54 6.27
CA GLY A 765 -5.41 23.81 6.72
C GLY A 765 -4.44 24.57 7.61
N LEU A 766 -3.93 23.95 8.68
CA LEU A 766 -3.01 24.60 9.63
C LEU A 766 -1.71 25.04 8.97
N PHE A 767 -1.10 24.16 8.16
CA PHE A 767 0.15 24.51 7.48
C PHE A 767 -0.05 25.57 6.41
N SER A 768 -1.21 25.64 5.73
CA SER A 768 -1.48 26.72 4.76
C SER A 768 -1.58 28.11 5.42
N TYR A 769 -2.06 28.20 6.66
CA TYR A 769 -2.00 29.44 7.44
C TYR A 769 -0.58 29.74 7.94
N LEU A 770 0.19 28.71 8.32
CA LEU A 770 1.59 28.90 8.71
C LEU A 770 2.46 29.42 7.56
N VAL A 771 2.15 29.10 6.30
CA VAL A 771 2.87 29.66 5.14
C VAL A 771 2.71 31.18 5.05
N GLN A 772 1.67 31.76 5.64
CA GLN A 772 1.43 33.22 5.68
C GLN A 772 2.17 33.91 6.83
N ILE A 773 2.88 33.15 7.66
CA ILE A 773 3.70 33.61 8.78
C ILE A 773 5.15 33.30 8.40
N ASP A 774 6.07 34.26 8.59
CA ASP A 774 7.48 34.02 8.25
C ASP A 774 8.04 32.85 9.07
N ASP A 775 8.88 32.03 8.45
CA ASP A 775 9.44 30.81 9.05
C ASP A 775 10.24 31.11 10.33
N ASP A 776 10.84 32.30 10.42
CA ASP A 776 11.60 32.80 11.58
C ASP A 776 10.70 33.24 12.75
N ASP A 777 9.40 33.46 12.51
CA ASP A 777 8.42 33.95 13.49
C ASP A 777 7.48 32.86 14.05
N CYS A 778 7.80 31.59 13.79
CA CYS A 778 7.00 30.43 14.22
C CYS A 778 7.10 30.10 15.72
N ASP A 779 7.76 30.93 16.52
CA ASP A 779 7.78 30.79 17.97
C ASP A 779 6.48 31.30 18.61
N ILE A 780 5.95 30.53 19.56
CA ILE A 780 4.62 30.78 20.16
C ILE A 780 4.55 32.16 20.83
N ALA A 781 5.67 32.67 21.35
CA ALA A 781 5.77 33.99 21.95
C ALA A 781 5.51 35.13 20.93
N ASN A 782 5.98 34.97 19.68
CA ASN A 782 5.85 35.97 18.62
C ASN A 782 4.41 36.04 18.07
N LEU A 783 3.62 34.98 18.28
CA LEU A 783 2.20 34.91 17.91
C LEU A 783 1.27 35.61 18.92
N SER A 784 1.82 36.17 20.01
CA SER A 784 1.04 36.88 21.02
C SER A 784 0.33 38.10 20.42
N GLY A 785 -0.99 38.21 20.67
CA GLY A 785 -1.81 39.30 20.14
C GLY A 785 -2.27 39.15 18.69
N ILE A 786 -2.04 38.01 18.02
CA ILE A 786 -2.51 37.75 16.64
C ILE A 786 -4.03 37.91 16.50
N GLY A 787 -4.81 37.56 17.54
CA GLY A 787 -6.26 37.75 17.56
C GLY A 787 -6.71 39.22 17.45
N LYS A 788 -5.87 40.17 17.89
CA LYS A 788 -6.14 41.61 17.73
C LYS A 788 -5.60 42.17 16.41
N LYS A 789 -4.45 41.66 15.94
CA LYS A 789 -3.79 42.13 14.70
C LYS A 789 -4.42 41.56 13.43
N ARG A 790 -4.83 40.28 13.45
CA ARG A 790 -5.37 39.52 12.30
C ARG A 790 -6.53 38.61 12.76
N PRO A 791 -7.71 39.17 13.08
CA PRO A 791 -8.82 38.44 13.68
C PRO A 791 -9.35 37.29 12.81
N ILE A 792 -9.35 37.44 11.49
CA ILE A 792 -9.83 36.41 10.54
C ILE A 792 -8.89 35.19 10.55
N VAL A 793 -7.58 35.42 10.54
CA VAL A 793 -6.57 34.34 10.59
C VAL A 793 -6.65 33.62 11.94
N ALA A 794 -6.78 34.36 13.04
CA ALA A 794 -6.93 33.80 14.37
C ALA A 794 -8.22 32.96 14.51
N PHE A 795 -9.32 33.41 13.91
CA PHE A 795 -10.58 32.65 13.89
C PHE A 795 -10.44 31.32 13.15
N HIS A 796 -9.90 31.33 11.93
CA HIS A 796 -9.70 30.09 11.16
C HIS A 796 -8.71 29.12 11.82
N LEU A 797 -7.59 29.64 12.35
CA LEU A 797 -6.62 28.84 13.10
C LEU A 797 -7.26 28.22 14.35
N SER A 798 -8.11 28.97 15.06
CA SER A 798 -8.87 28.45 16.21
C SER A 798 -9.83 27.34 15.81
N VAL A 799 -10.57 27.52 14.71
CA VAL A 799 -11.50 26.49 14.18
C VAL A 799 -10.74 25.20 13.81
N LEU A 800 -9.59 25.32 13.15
CA LEU A 800 -8.77 24.17 12.76
C LEU A 800 -8.16 23.44 13.97
N LEU A 801 -7.67 24.18 14.98
CA LEU A 801 -7.15 23.59 16.21
C LEU A 801 -8.25 22.91 17.03
N LEU A 802 -9.42 23.53 17.15
CA LEU A 802 -10.59 22.95 17.83
C LEU A 802 -11.09 21.69 17.08
N SER A 803 -11.05 21.69 15.75
CA SER A 803 -11.33 20.51 14.91
C SER A 803 -10.31 19.39 15.14
N MET A 804 -9.00 19.68 15.16
CA MET A 804 -7.98 18.67 15.50
C MET A 804 -8.15 18.10 16.91
N SER A 805 -8.61 18.91 17.86
CA SER A 805 -8.91 18.45 19.23
C SER A 805 -10.20 17.64 19.37
N GLY A 806 -11.04 17.59 18.33
CA GLY A 806 -12.29 16.84 18.31
C GLY A 806 -13.42 17.44 19.16
N ILE A 807 -13.54 18.78 19.21
CA ILE A 807 -14.57 19.48 20.01
C ILE A 807 -15.86 19.71 19.18
N PRO A 808 -17.06 19.27 19.65
CA PRO A 808 -18.32 19.48 18.94
C PRO A 808 -18.66 20.98 18.80
N PRO A 809 -19.20 21.47 17.65
CA PRO A 809 -19.72 20.74 16.47
C PRO A 809 -18.71 20.58 15.30
N LEU A 810 -17.40 20.67 15.56
CA LEU A 810 -16.39 20.68 14.50
C LEU A 810 -16.00 19.25 14.06
N ALA A 811 -15.51 19.14 12.82
CA ALA A 811 -15.04 17.86 12.26
C ALA A 811 -14.01 17.21 13.20
N GLY A 812 -14.23 15.95 13.57
CA GLY A 812 -13.48 15.23 14.62
C GLY A 812 -14.28 14.99 15.90
N ALA A 813 -15.38 15.70 16.08
CA ALA A 813 -16.32 15.54 17.19
C ALA A 813 -17.62 14.83 16.81
N ASP A 814 -17.81 14.57 15.52
CA ASP A 814 -18.96 13.84 15.03
C ASP A 814 -18.99 12.47 15.69
N LYS A 815 -19.90 12.32 16.64
CA LYS A 815 -20.53 11.04 16.86
C LYS A 815 -21.06 10.65 15.48
N VAL A 816 -20.47 9.63 14.88
CA VAL A 816 -21.20 8.80 13.94
C VAL A 816 -22.43 8.35 14.73
N ILE A 817 -23.53 9.08 14.57
CA ILE A 817 -24.84 8.62 15.02
C ILE A 817 -25.05 7.38 14.16
N PRO A 818 -25.10 6.18 14.75
CA PRO A 818 -25.31 4.99 13.96
C PRO A 818 -26.68 5.15 13.31
N GLU A 819 -26.73 5.25 11.98
CA GLU A 819 -27.97 4.99 11.26
C GLU A 819 -28.30 3.52 11.50
N GLY A 820 -29.18 3.33 12.46
CA GLY A 820 -29.72 2.08 12.94
C GLY A 820 -31.05 2.40 13.60
N PHE A 821 -31.91 1.39 13.73
CA PHE A 821 -33.19 1.59 14.38
C PHE A 821 -33.02 2.13 15.80
N HIS A 822 -33.74 3.20 16.14
CA HIS A 822 -33.89 3.63 17.53
C HIS A 822 -34.75 2.60 18.28
N ILE A 823 -34.24 1.99 19.34
CA ILE A 823 -34.99 0.94 20.06
C ILE A 823 -35.68 1.54 21.29
N HIS A 824 -37.00 1.44 21.34
CA HIS A 824 -37.81 1.70 22.53
C HIS A 824 -38.24 0.36 23.14
N HIS A 825 -37.78 0.09 24.36
CA HIS A 825 -38.17 -1.11 25.11
C HIS A 825 -39.12 -0.75 26.24
N TYR A 826 -40.23 -1.48 26.32
CA TYR A 826 -41.24 -1.31 27.35
C TYR A 826 -41.45 -2.63 28.09
N LYS A 827 -41.62 -2.58 29.41
CA LYS A 827 -42.01 -3.76 30.18
C LYS A 827 -43.43 -4.22 29.86
N GLU A 828 -44.35 -3.27 29.72
CA GLU A 828 -45.76 -3.54 29.43
C GLU A 828 -46.36 -2.38 28.63
N VAL A 829 -47.09 -2.68 27.55
CA VAL A 829 -47.81 -1.69 26.71
C VAL A 829 -49.18 -2.21 26.32
N SER A 830 -50.10 -1.32 25.93
CA SER A 830 -51.35 -1.77 25.33
C SER A 830 -51.11 -2.49 24.01
N SER A 831 -50.34 -1.93 23.08
CA SER A 831 -49.93 -2.59 21.82
C SER A 831 -48.71 -1.86 21.26
N THR A 832 -47.72 -2.60 20.76
CA THR A 832 -46.51 -2.03 20.15
C THR A 832 -46.83 -1.26 18.87
N ASN A 833 -47.88 -1.65 18.13
CA ASN A 833 -48.35 -0.91 16.95
C ASN A 833 -49.05 0.40 17.34
N LYS A 834 -49.79 0.42 18.46
CA LYS A 834 -50.45 1.65 18.94
C LYS A 834 -49.43 2.67 19.42
N GLU A 835 -48.39 2.22 20.11
CA GLU A 835 -47.26 3.07 20.49
C GLU A 835 -46.51 3.59 19.25
N ALA A 836 -46.35 2.74 18.23
CA ALA A 836 -45.75 3.16 16.96
C ALA A 836 -46.56 4.26 16.26
N LEU A 837 -47.89 4.16 16.27
CA LEU A 837 -48.77 5.20 15.76
C LEU A 837 -48.65 6.51 16.56
N ASP A 838 -48.60 6.44 17.89
CA ASP A 838 -48.48 7.62 18.75
C ASP A 838 -47.12 8.33 18.56
N LEU A 839 -46.03 7.57 18.37
CA LEU A 839 -44.74 8.17 18.06
C LEU A 839 -44.72 8.83 16.67
N ILE A 840 -45.37 8.22 15.67
CA ILE A 840 -45.50 8.85 14.34
C ILE A 840 -46.28 10.17 14.46
N ASP A 841 -47.33 10.21 15.28
CA ASP A 841 -48.12 11.42 15.55
C ASP A 841 -47.33 12.51 16.29
N LYS A 842 -46.31 12.13 17.06
CA LYS A 842 -45.36 13.06 17.71
C LYS A 842 -44.24 13.56 16.78
N GLY A 843 -44.16 13.09 15.54
CA GLY A 843 -43.21 13.58 14.54
C GLY A 843 -41.82 12.93 14.62
N ILE A 844 -41.74 11.61 14.43
CA ILE A 844 -40.46 10.87 14.31
C ILE A 844 -39.66 11.33 13.07
N SER A 845 -38.34 11.49 13.23
CA SER A 845 -37.38 11.71 12.14
C SER A 845 -36.66 10.45 11.65
N ASN A 846 -36.52 9.41 12.49
CA ASN A 846 -35.65 8.25 12.26
C ASN A 846 -36.41 6.91 12.30
N GLU A 847 -35.93 5.88 11.58
CA GLU A 847 -36.50 4.53 11.71
C GLU A 847 -36.37 4.03 13.17
N THR A 848 -37.44 3.45 13.69
CA THR A 848 -37.59 3.16 15.12
C THR A 848 -38.15 1.75 15.32
N VAL A 849 -37.71 1.04 16.35
CA VAL A 849 -38.24 -0.27 16.76
C VAL A 849 -38.77 -0.19 18.16
N ILE A 850 -40.00 -0.64 18.32
CA ILE A 850 -40.65 -0.72 19.62
C ILE A 850 -40.74 -2.19 20.01
N VAL A 851 -40.25 -2.56 21.18
CA VAL A 851 -40.32 -3.91 21.72
C VAL A 851 -40.98 -3.88 23.08
N ALA A 852 -41.82 -4.86 23.36
CA ALA A 852 -42.44 -5.01 24.67
C ALA A 852 -42.34 -6.44 25.20
N ASP A 853 -42.11 -6.57 26.52
CA ASP A 853 -42.11 -7.89 27.18
C ASP A 853 -43.53 -8.43 27.37
N LYS A 854 -44.53 -7.53 27.46
CA LYS A 854 -45.96 -7.86 27.60
C LYS A 854 -46.86 -6.87 26.86
N GLN A 855 -47.94 -7.38 26.27
CA GLN A 855 -49.01 -6.58 25.66
C GLN A 855 -50.35 -6.82 26.37
N THR A 856 -51.07 -5.76 26.75
CA THR A 856 -52.37 -5.86 27.44
C THR A 856 -53.56 -5.85 26.49
N GLU A 857 -53.41 -5.37 25.25
CA GLU A 857 -54.42 -5.36 24.21
C GLU A 857 -53.82 -5.79 22.85
N GLY A 858 -54.65 -6.28 21.92
CA GLY A 858 -54.16 -6.63 20.59
C GLY A 858 -55.29 -6.68 19.58
N ARG A 859 -55.07 -6.06 18.41
CA ARG A 859 -55.95 -6.21 17.24
C ARG A 859 -55.34 -7.23 16.30
N GLY A 860 -55.96 -8.41 16.19
CA GLY A 860 -55.73 -9.32 15.07
C GLY A 860 -56.30 -8.75 13.77
N ARG A 861 -55.97 -9.36 12.63
CA ARG A 861 -56.61 -9.04 11.34
C ARG A 861 -58.14 -9.06 11.48
N ASN A 862 -58.81 -8.04 10.96
CA ASN A 862 -60.27 -7.82 11.05
C ASN A 862 -60.82 -7.59 12.47
N GLY A 863 -60.03 -6.98 13.38
CA GLY A 863 -60.54 -6.50 14.67
C GLY A 863 -60.76 -7.57 15.74
N LYS A 864 -60.22 -8.78 15.56
CA LYS A 864 -60.29 -9.85 16.58
C LYS A 864 -59.38 -9.53 17.78
N SER A 865 -59.92 -9.55 18.99
CA SER A 865 -59.14 -9.46 20.23
C SER A 865 -58.42 -10.79 20.50
N TRP A 866 -57.19 -10.73 20.98
CA TRP A 866 -56.40 -11.89 21.41
C TRP A 866 -55.59 -11.53 22.67
N VAL A 867 -55.25 -12.54 23.48
CA VAL A 867 -54.51 -12.39 24.74
C VAL A 867 -53.05 -12.77 24.50
N SER A 868 -52.13 -11.89 24.92
CA SER A 868 -50.67 -12.05 24.76
C SER A 868 -50.03 -12.57 26.06
N PRO A 869 -49.67 -13.86 26.15
CA PRO A 869 -49.02 -14.40 27.34
C PRO A 869 -47.60 -13.86 27.52
N GLU A 870 -47.16 -13.70 28.77
CA GLU A 870 -45.79 -13.27 29.10
C GLU A 870 -44.75 -14.25 28.54
N GLY A 871 -43.61 -13.72 28.11
CA GLY A 871 -42.49 -14.52 27.58
C GLY A 871 -42.52 -14.82 26.08
N ASN A 872 -43.42 -14.19 25.32
CA ASN A 872 -43.36 -14.17 23.84
C ASN A 872 -42.70 -12.87 23.33
N PHE A 873 -42.30 -12.84 22.06
CA PHE A 873 -41.61 -11.71 21.46
C PHE A 873 -42.58 -10.82 20.67
N TYR A 874 -42.68 -9.55 21.07
CA TYR A 874 -43.55 -8.55 20.44
C TYR A 874 -42.73 -7.33 20.02
N ALA A 875 -42.67 -7.05 18.72
CA ALA A 875 -41.94 -5.90 18.18
C ALA A 875 -42.70 -5.19 17.06
N SER A 876 -42.55 -3.88 16.93
CA SER A 876 -43.06 -3.08 15.82
C SER A 876 -41.94 -2.26 15.20
N LEU A 877 -41.69 -2.44 13.91
CA LEU A 877 -40.71 -1.66 13.14
C LEU A 877 -41.40 -0.48 12.46
N ILE A 878 -40.87 0.73 12.62
CA ILE A 878 -41.29 1.95 11.92
C ILE A 878 -40.27 2.23 10.82
N VAL A 879 -40.73 2.13 9.57
CA VAL A 879 -39.89 2.17 8.36
C VAL A 879 -40.36 3.27 7.41
N ASN A 880 -39.44 3.99 6.78
CA ASN A 880 -39.77 5.03 5.79
C ASN A 880 -39.74 4.47 4.35
N LEU A 881 -40.79 4.71 3.57
CA LEU A 881 -40.89 4.21 2.19
C LEU A 881 -40.05 4.98 1.15
N PHE A 882 -39.53 6.18 1.47
CA PHE A 882 -38.91 7.08 0.48
C PHE A 882 -37.46 7.50 0.77
N ASN A 883 -36.89 7.17 1.94
CA ASN A 883 -35.55 7.64 2.31
C ASN A 883 -34.38 6.83 1.70
N ASP A 884 -34.65 5.74 0.98
CA ASP A 884 -33.62 4.74 0.63
C ASP A 884 -32.90 4.96 -0.72
N TYR A 885 -32.97 6.15 -1.33
CA TYR A 885 -32.27 6.42 -2.60
C TYR A 885 -30.87 7.05 -2.46
N LEU A 886 -30.32 7.12 -1.25
CA LEU A 886 -28.98 7.69 -1.03
C LEU A 886 -28.12 6.81 -0.11
N SER A 887 -26.94 6.43 -0.65
CA SER A 887 -25.76 5.84 -0.01
C SER A 887 -25.66 4.30 0.09
N GLU A 888 -24.65 3.76 -0.61
CA GLU A 888 -24.36 2.34 -0.79
C GLU A 888 -23.55 1.70 0.36
N ASN A 889 -23.10 2.45 1.36
CA ASN A 889 -22.16 1.93 2.36
C ASN A 889 -22.49 2.42 3.75
N GLN A 890 -23.17 1.58 4.54
CA GLN A 890 -23.13 1.54 6.01
C GLN A 890 -24.17 0.50 6.49
N PHE A 891 -23.83 -0.25 7.54
CA PHE A 891 -24.71 -0.67 8.65
C PHE A 891 -23.88 -1.53 9.60
N SER A 892 -23.60 -1.00 10.79
CA SER A 892 -23.10 -1.75 11.94
C SER A 892 -24.07 -1.60 13.10
N VAL A 893 -24.43 -2.70 13.77
CA VAL A 893 -25.31 -2.69 14.94
C VAL A 893 -24.45 -2.52 16.19
N SER A 894 -24.54 -1.36 16.86
CA SER A 894 -23.93 -1.11 18.16
C SER A 894 -25.01 -1.00 19.24
N PHE A 895 -24.83 -1.73 20.36
CA PHE A 895 -25.68 -1.59 21.54
C PHE A 895 -25.10 -0.48 22.42
N GLN A 896 -25.79 0.66 22.55
CA GLN A 896 -25.47 1.68 23.56
C GLN A 896 -26.57 1.72 24.64
N ARG A 897 -26.10 1.86 25.89
CA ARG A 897 -26.84 2.06 27.14
C ARG A 897 -28.07 2.97 26.94
N VAL A 898 -29.25 2.41 27.22
CA VAL A 898 -30.51 3.15 27.35
C VAL A 898 -30.44 4.00 28.62
N THR A 899 -30.26 5.32 28.46
CA THR A 899 -30.58 6.30 29.50
C THR A 899 -32.09 6.47 29.52
N LEU A 900 -32.72 5.98 30.58
CA LEU A 900 -34.14 6.15 30.87
C LEU A 900 -34.38 7.56 31.42
N GLU A 901 -34.91 8.45 30.59
CA GLU A 901 -35.73 9.55 31.11
C GLU A 901 -37.13 8.99 31.37
N SER A 902 -37.51 8.88 32.64
CA SER A 902 -38.91 8.65 33.02
C SER A 902 -39.35 9.71 34.02
N ARG A 903 -40.50 10.33 33.72
CA ARG A 903 -41.23 11.16 34.70
C ARG A 903 -41.93 10.24 35.71
N LYS A 904 -41.45 10.33 36.96
CA LYS A 904 -42.05 9.96 38.26
C LYS A 904 -42.15 8.47 38.62
N LYS A 905 -41.86 8.01 39.84
CA LYS A 905 -40.90 8.33 40.91
C LYS A 905 -41.14 7.25 41.98
N GLU A 906 -40.23 6.29 42.15
CA GLU A 906 -39.96 5.60 43.41
C GLU A 906 -38.45 5.32 43.46
N GLU A 907 -37.77 6.01 44.38
CA GLU A 907 -36.31 6.01 44.50
C GLU A 907 -35.84 4.88 45.41
N TRP A 908 -35.01 3.97 44.87
CA TRP A 908 -34.14 3.14 45.71
C TRP A 908 -32.81 3.86 45.84
N SER A 909 -32.39 4.17 47.07
CA SER A 909 -31.11 4.86 47.31
C SER A 909 -29.92 3.98 46.91
N SER A 910 -28.95 4.60 46.23
CA SER A 910 -27.72 3.99 45.73
C SER A 910 -26.89 3.29 46.82
N THR A 911 -27.01 3.71 48.08
CA THR A 911 -26.33 3.13 49.25
C THR A 911 -26.80 1.73 49.62
N GLN A 912 -28.05 1.34 49.29
CA GLN A 912 -28.55 -0.03 49.53
C GLN A 912 -27.99 -1.04 48.50
N LEU A 913 -27.63 -0.57 47.30
CA LEU A 913 -27.02 -1.39 46.25
C LEU A 913 -25.52 -1.63 46.49
N TYR A 914 -24.78 -0.62 46.99
CA TYR A 914 -23.34 -0.76 47.23
C TYR A 914 -22.98 -1.71 48.37
N LYS A 915 -23.80 -1.80 49.43
CA LYS A 915 -23.60 -2.74 50.55
C LYS A 915 -23.81 -4.22 50.17
N ARG A 916 -24.59 -4.51 49.12
CA ARG A 916 -24.84 -5.88 48.64
C ARG A 916 -23.75 -6.42 47.71
N CYS A 917 -22.91 -5.55 47.16
CA CYS A 917 -21.90 -5.89 46.16
C CYS A 917 -20.44 -5.88 46.69
N GLY A 918 -20.22 -5.66 47.99
CA GLY A 918 -18.91 -5.89 48.62
C GLY A 918 -17.77 -4.95 48.20
N ILE A 919 -18.07 -3.69 47.86
CA ILE A 919 -17.05 -2.68 47.47
C ILE A 919 -17.02 -1.58 48.55
N PRO A 920 -15.84 -1.19 49.10
CA PRO A 920 -15.77 -0.14 50.11
C PRO A 920 -16.11 1.23 49.51
N THR A 921 -16.98 1.99 50.18
CA THR A 921 -17.34 3.37 49.83
C THR A 921 -16.70 4.39 50.76
N LYS A 922 -16.52 5.58 50.21
CA LYS A 922 -15.55 6.62 50.57
C LYS A 922 -16.01 7.51 51.74
N ASP A 923 -16.12 6.94 52.94
CA ASP A 923 -16.33 7.69 54.21
C ASP A 923 -15.02 8.17 54.87
N ASP A 924 -13.88 8.17 54.17
CA ASP A 924 -12.64 8.77 54.68
C ASP A 924 -12.49 10.25 54.25
N VAL A 925 -13.01 11.14 55.11
CA VAL A 925 -12.51 12.51 55.49
C VAL A 925 -12.53 13.69 54.46
N ILE A 926 -13.56 14.57 54.56
CA ILE A 926 -13.65 16.06 54.90
C ILE A 926 -12.43 17.02 54.58
N PRO A 927 -12.54 18.38 54.32
CA PRO A 927 -13.62 19.32 53.88
C PRO A 927 -13.26 20.33 52.72
N VAL A 928 -14.26 21.16 52.36
CA VAL A 928 -14.32 22.38 51.48
C VAL A 928 -13.57 23.62 52.04
N PRO A 929 -13.30 24.74 51.30
CA PRO A 929 -14.26 25.88 51.03
C PRO A 929 -14.15 26.56 49.62
N ARG A 930 -15.24 26.94 48.91
CA ARG A 930 -16.07 28.20 48.84
C ARG A 930 -15.48 29.44 48.12
N HIS A 931 -16.20 29.96 47.10
CA HIS A 931 -16.65 31.36 46.80
C HIS A 931 -17.12 31.44 45.31
N TRP A 932 -18.38 31.77 44.93
CA TRP A 932 -19.10 33.08 44.82
C TRP A 932 -18.27 34.18 44.13
N ASP A 933 -18.74 34.98 43.14
CA ASP A 933 -20.09 35.47 42.80
C ASP A 933 -20.14 35.99 41.31
N PRO A 934 -21.34 36.30 40.76
CA PRO A 934 -21.64 36.73 39.40
C PRO A 934 -21.73 38.26 39.27
N GLU A 935 -21.66 38.82 38.05
CA GLU A 935 -22.35 40.07 37.69
C GLU A 935 -22.16 40.48 36.21
N ASN A 936 -23.25 41.04 35.67
CA ASN A 936 -23.34 42.06 34.63
C ASN A 936 -23.30 41.70 33.14
N LEU A 937 -24.19 42.20 32.27
CA LEU A 937 -25.52 42.85 32.28
C LEU A 937 -25.72 43.25 30.79
N ILE A 938 -26.94 43.10 30.22
CA ILE A 938 -27.59 44.09 29.31
C ILE A 938 -26.96 44.26 27.88
N THR A 939 -27.64 44.30 26.72
CA THR A 939 -28.95 44.86 26.30
C THR A 939 -29.35 44.38 24.90
N ASN A 940 -30.66 44.20 24.69
CA ASN A 940 -31.53 44.61 23.58
C ASN A 940 -30.97 44.95 22.17
N GLY A 941 -31.62 44.37 21.14
CA GLY A 941 -31.68 44.91 19.77
C GLY A 941 -32.70 44.17 18.89
N HIS A 942 -33.81 44.84 18.56
CA HIS A 942 -34.95 44.33 17.79
C HIS A 942 -34.68 44.09 16.28
N ILE A 943 -35.33 43.04 15.78
CA ILE A 943 -35.92 42.74 14.46
C ILE A 943 -36.03 43.91 13.44
N ARG A 944 -35.59 43.70 12.17
CA ARG A 944 -36.40 43.91 10.92
C ARG A 944 -35.65 43.65 9.60
N GLN A 945 -36.26 42.77 8.79
CA GLN A 945 -36.63 42.94 7.36
C GLN A 945 -35.65 43.59 6.35
N LEU A 946 -35.39 42.90 5.24
CA LEU A 946 -35.73 43.38 3.87
C LEU A 946 -35.44 42.31 2.79
N CYS A 947 -36.44 42.09 1.95
CA CYS A 947 -36.39 41.31 0.72
C CYS A 947 -35.66 42.06 -0.42
N ASN A 948 -35.21 41.26 -1.39
CA ASN A 948 -35.36 41.46 -2.84
C ASN A 948 -34.38 42.38 -3.62
N LYS A 949 -34.01 41.79 -4.78
CA LYS A 949 -33.76 42.34 -6.13
C LYS A 949 -32.32 42.50 -6.62
N ASN A 950 -32.02 41.59 -7.57
CA ASN A 950 -31.56 41.78 -8.96
C ASN A 950 -30.19 42.48 -9.17
N TRP A 951 -29.29 41.97 -10.02
CA TRP A 951 -29.38 42.04 -11.49
C TRP A 951 -28.58 40.92 -12.20
N ILE A 952 -29.15 40.42 -13.30
CA ILE A 952 -28.52 39.77 -14.47
C ILE A 952 -28.78 40.73 -15.65
N PRO A 953 -27.87 40.95 -16.63
CA PRO A 953 -28.08 40.35 -17.97
C PRO A 953 -26.76 40.03 -18.77
N VAL A 954 -26.67 38.86 -19.46
CA VAL A 954 -26.78 38.69 -20.96
C VAL A 954 -25.45 39.04 -21.68
N SER A 955 -24.86 38.31 -22.65
CA SER A 955 -25.14 37.05 -23.36
C SER A 955 -24.08 36.79 -24.46
N ARG A 956 -23.91 35.50 -24.85
CA ARG A 956 -23.75 34.94 -26.23
C ARG A 956 -22.46 35.30 -27.01
N THR A 957 -21.73 34.39 -27.68
CA THR A 957 -22.06 33.13 -28.41
C THR A 957 -20.78 32.41 -28.87
N GLY A 958 -20.83 31.07 -29.02
CA GLY A 958 -19.91 30.26 -29.84
C GLY A 958 -19.45 28.96 -29.15
N MET A 959 -20.19 27.84 -29.28
CA MET A 959 -19.85 26.65 -30.09
C MET A 959 -18.54 25.95 -29.66
N THR A 960 -18.40 24.66 -29.32
CA THR A 960 -19.19 23.42 -29.15
C THR A 960 -18.27 22.43 -28.38
N PRO A 961 -18.80 21.41 -27.67
CA PRO A 961 -18.28 20.06 -27.95
C PRO A 961 -19.40 19.01 -28.07
N HIS A 962 -19.63 18.59 -29.31
CA HIS A 962 -19.99 17.21 -29.65
C HIS A 962 -18.78 16.32 -29.30
N THR A 963 -18.84 15.07 -28.81
CA THR A 963 -19.92 14.09 -28.67
C THR A 963 -19.36 12.90 -27.87
N THR A 964 -20.14 12.46 -26.86
CA THR A 964 -20.46 11.05 -26.48
C THR A 964 -19.36 10.07 -26.01
N CYS A 965 -19.58 9.19 -25.02
CA CYS A 965 -20.86 8.53 -24.71
C CYS A 965 -21.03 8.12 -23.23
N LYS A 966 -22.18 8.54 -22.68
CA LYS A 966 -22.88 7.95 -21.53
C LYS A 966 -23.72 6.78 -22.03
N LEU A 967 -23.75 5.66 -21.31
CA LEU A 967 -24.89 4.75 -21.35
C LEU A 967 -25.85 5.15 -20.22
N GLN A 968 -26.87 5.91 -20.60
CA GLN A 968 -28.11 6.07 -19.85
C GLN A 968 -29.00 4.85 -20.12
N CYS A 969 -29.47 4.18 -19.07
CA CYS A 969 -30.81 3.58 -19.11
C CYS A 969 -31.80 4.68 -18.69
N SER A 970 -32.62 5.09 -19.66
CA SER A 970 -33.73 6.01 -19.49
C SER A 970 -34.95 5.26 -18.98
N HIS A 971 -35.43 5.63 -17.79
CA HIS A 971 -36.88 5.70 -17.56
C HIS A 971 -37.28 7.17 -17.56
N SER A 972 -38.10 7.50 -18.55
CA SER A 972 -38.74 8.78 -18.78
C SER A 972 -39.70 9.12 -17.64
N TYR A 973 -39.52 10.28 -17.01
CA TYR A 973 -40.64 11.00 -16.39
C TYR A 973 -40.66 12.44 -16.90
N VAL A 974 -41.81 12.75 -17.50
CA VAL A 974 -42.24 14.06 -17.95
C VAL A 974 -42.35 14.98 -16.75
N SER A 975 -41.59 16.07 -16.76
CA SER A 975 -41.77 17.20 -15.85
C SER A 975 -43.05 17.95 -16.23
N SER A 976 -44.09 17.85 -15.41
CA SER A 976 -45.20 18.81 -15.43
C SER A 976 -45.04 19.73 -14.23
N THR A 977 -44.60 20.96 -14.52
CA THR A 977 -44.78 22.13 -13.66
C THR A 977 -46.25 22.51 -13.69
N GLY A 978 -46.92 22.49 -12.55
CA GLY A 978 -48.29 22.99 -12.43
C GLY A 978 -48.93 22.59 -11.11
N GLU A 979 -49.17 23.59 -10.26
CA GLU A 979 -50.13 23.50 -9.16
C GLU A 979 -51.46 22.95 -9.70
N ASN A 980 -51.93 21.82 -9.16
CA ASN A 980 -53.35 21.59 -8.87
C ASN A 980 -53.58 20.26 -8.14
N THR A 981 -54.44 20.36 -7.14
CA THR A 981 -55.08 19.31 -6.35
C THR A 981 -55.68 18.18 -7.21
N GLY A 982 -55.34 16.92 -6.89
CA GLY A 982 -56.05 15.74 -7.40
C GLY A 982 -55.15 14.48 -7.44
N MET A 983 -55.12 13.69 -6.37
CA MET A 983 -54.53 12.35 -6.42
C MET A 983 -55.32 11.48 -7.41
N THR A 984 -54.67 11.00 -8.48
CA THR A 984 -55.26 10.07 -9.46
C THR A 984 -55.18 8.62 -8.96
N GLU A 985 -56.17 7.78 -9.31
CA GLU A 985 -56.29 6.37 -8.91
C GLU A 985 -55.03 5.51 -9.17
N ARG A 986 -54.19 5.87 -10.15
CA ARG A 986 -52.91 5.19 -10.44
C ARG A 986 -51.85 5.37 -9.34
N GLY A 987 -51.87 6.47 -8.61
CA GLY A 987 -50.94 6.71 -7.48
C GLY A 987 -51.25 5.85 -6.25
N LEU A 988 -52.54 5.52 -6.03
CA LEU A 988 -52.96 4.60 -4.97
C LEU A 988 -52.55 3.15 -5.28
N MET A 989 -52.73 2.69 -6.52
CA MET A 989 -52.39 1.31 -6.94
C MET A 989 -50.90 0.97 -6.73
N ASN A 990 -49.98 1.91 -6.98
CA ASN A 990 -48.53 1.71 -6.78
C ASN A 990 -48.09 1.67 -5.30
N GLN A 991 -48.86 2.27 -4.38
CA GLN A 991 -48.56 2.22 -2.95
C GLN A 991 -49.08 0.94 -2.29
N VAL A 992 -50.18 0.37 -2.80
CA VAL A 992 -50.75 -0.89 -2.29
C VAL A 992 -49.86 -2.09 -2.62
N SER A 993 -49.24 -2.16 -3.82
CA SER A 993 -48.35 -3.29 -4.16
C SER A 993 -47.10 -3.35 -3.27
N LYS A 994 -46.44 -2.22 -3.01
CA LYS A 994 -45.23 -2.17 -2.15
C LYS A 994 -45.49 -2.60 -0.71
N LEU A 995 -46.70 -2.35 -0.19
CA LEU A 995 -47.11 -2.83 1.14
C LEU A 995 -47.23 -4.35 1.16
N THR A 996 -47.85 -4.92 0.12
CA THR A 996 -48.00 -6.37 -0.03
C THR A 996 -46.64 -7.05 -0.17
N GLU A 997 -45.71 -6.49 -0.93
CA GLU A 997 -44.35 -7.02 -1.11
C GLU A 997 -43.52 -7.06 0.19
N LEU A 998 -43.59 -6.01 1.01
CA LEU A 998 -42.89 -5.93 2.30
C LEU A 998 -43.35 -7.00 3.30
N THR A 999 -44.58 -7.53 3.14
CA THR A 999 -45.05 -8.65 3.97
C THR A 999 -44.22 -9.91 3.76
N PHE A 1000 -43.79 -10.17 2.53
CA PHE A 1000 -42.96 -11.32 2.16
C PHE A 1000 -41.52 -11.14 2.66
N VAL A 1001 -40.97 -9.93 2.51
CA VAL A 1001 -39.63 -9.57 3.03
C VAL A 1001 -39.57 -9.83 4.54
N THR A 1002 -40.59 -9.37 5.27
CA THR A 1002 -40.68 -9.55 6.72
C THR A 1002 -40.82 -11.03 7.09
N ALA A 1003 -41.63 -11.80 6.37
CA ALA A 1003 -41.79 -13.24 6.63
C ALA A 1003 -40.49 -14.03 6.42
N LEU A 1004 -39.72 -13.70 5.38
CA LEU A 1004 -38.40 -14.27 5.15
C LEU A 1004 -37.41 -13.90 6.26
N ALA A 1005 -37.45 -12.65 6.74
CA ALA A 1005 -36.59 -12.17 7.81
C ALA A 1005 -36.87 -12.90 9.14
N VAL A 1006 -38.14 -13.07 9.49
CA VAL A 1006 -38.54 -13.80 10.71
C VAL A 1006 -38.15 -15.28 10.61
N ARG A 1007 -38.33 -15.94 9.45
CA ARG A 1007 -37.88 -17.34 9.26
C ARG A 1007 -36.37 -17.47 9.45
N ASN A 1008 -35.57 -16.63 8.80
CA ASN A 1008 -34.11 -16.67 8.92
C ASN A 1008 -33.64 -16.38 10.36
N THR A 1009 -34.41 -15.59 11.09
CA THR A 1009 -34.17 -15.31 12.51
C THR A 1009 -34.40 -16.55 13.36
N ILE A 1010 -35.52 -17.26 13.18
CA ILE A 1010 -35.80 -18.50 13.92
C ILE A 1010 -34.76 -19.58 13.60
N LEU A 1011 -34.40 -19.75 12.32
CA LEU A 1011 -33.36 -20.72 11.90
C LEU A 1011 -31.96 -20.39 12.43
N SER A 1012 -31.70 -19.14 12.86
CA SER A 1012 -30.42 -18.78 13.45
C SER A 1012 -30.20 -19.38 14.84
N PHE A 1013 -31.28 -19.84 15.50
CA PHE A 1013 -31.24 -20.43 16.84
C PHE A 1013 -31.52 -21.93 16.84
N ILE A 1014 -32.38 -22.41 15.93
CA ILE A 1014 -32.72 -23.84 15.84
C ILE A 1014 -32.50 -24.31 14.39
N ASN A 1015 -31.46 -25.12 14.20
CA ASN A 1015 -31.15 -25.75 12.90
C ASN A 1015 -32.07 -26.94 12.63
N GLY A 1016 -32.47 -27.12 11.36
CA GLY A 1016 -33.20 -28.31 10.91
C GLY A 1016 -34.73 -28.23 10.94
N LEU A 1017 -35.32 -27.10 11.34
CA LEU A 1017 -36.79 -26.92 11.33
C LEU A 1017 -37.36 -26.76 9.91
N ASN A 1018 -38.46 -27.47 9.62
CA ASN A 1018 -39.19 -27.31 8.37
C ASN A 1018 -40.21 -26.16 8.46
N LEU A 1019 -39.69 -24.93 8.37
CA LEU A 1019 -40.52 -23.71 8.36
C LEU A 1019 -41.17 -23.51 6.98
N GLN A 1020 -42.49 -23.35 6.98
CA GLN A 1020 -43.33 -23.12 5.80
C GLN A 1020 -44.07 -21.78 5.90
N TYR A 1021 -44.45 -21.23 4.75
CA TYR A 1021 -45.17 -19.95 4.67
C TYR A 1021 -46.62 -20.13 4.27
N LYS A 1022 -47.54 -19.58 5.06
CA LYS A 1022 -48.95 -19.49 4.73
C LYS A 1022 -49.27 -18.07 4.25
N TRP A 1023 -49.82 -17.96 3.05
CA TRP A 1023 -50.17 -16.66 2.46
C TRP A 1023 -51.14 -15.88 3.38
N PRO A 1024 -50.93 -14.56 3.56
CA PRO A 1024 -49.90 -13.74 2.90
C PRO A 1024 -48.51 -13.79 3.58
N ASN A 1025 -48.41 -14.03 4.89
CA ASN A 1025 -47.16 -13.81 5.64
C ASN A 1025 -47.07 -14.57 6.98
N ASP A 1026 -47.94 -15.56 7.22
CA ASP A 1026 -47.89 -16.36 8.44
C ASP A 1026 -46.81 -17.44 8.32
N ILE A 1027 -46.08 -17.69 9.41
CA ILE A 1027 -45.00 -18.69 9.45
C ILE A 1027 -45.48 -19.91 10.25
N LEU A 1028 -45.27 -21.10 9.67
CA LEU A 1028 -45.69 -22.38 10.25
C LEU A 1028 -44.48 -23.29 10.49
N ILE A 1029 -44.53 -24.07 11.57
CA ILE A 1029 -43.68 -25.25 11.80
C ILE A 1029 -44.62 -26.47 11.83
N ASP A 1030 -44.36 -27.45 10.96
CA ASP A 1030 -45.17 -28.68 10.86
C ASP A 1030 -46.69 -28.41 10.77
N GLY A 1031 -47.07 -27.36 10.02
CA GLY A 1031 -48.47 -26.94 9.85
C GLY A 1031 -49.07 -26.12 10.99
N LYS A 1032 -48.37 -25.91 12.12
CA LYS A 1032 -48.80 -25.07 13.25
C LYS A 1032 -48.18 -23.68 13.20
N LYS A 1033 -48.96 -22.63 13.51
CA LYS A 1033 -48.51 -21.23 13.40
C LYS A 1033 -47.58 -20.82 14.55
N ILE A 1034 -46.44 -20.20 14.22
CA ILE A 1034 -45.45 -19.70 15.19
C ILE A 1034 -45.33 -18.18 15.23
N SER A 1035 -45.55 -17.49 14.12
CA SER A 1035 -45.43 -16.03 14.04
C SER A 1035 -46.55 -15.42 13.21
N GLY A 1036 -46.97 -14.22 13.59
CA GLY A 1036 -47.92 -13.38 12.86
C GLY A 1036 -47.29 -12.02 12.57
N ILE A 1037 -47.52 -11.51 11.36
CA ILE A 1037 -47.01 -10.22 10.90
C ILE A 1037 -48.19 -9.34 10.48
N LEU A 1038 -48.28 -8.13 11.02
CA LEU A 1038 -49.34 -7.15 10.76
C LEU A 1038 -48.71 -5.86 10.23
N LEU A 1039 -49.16 -5.40 9.06
CA LEU A 1039 -48.73 -4.13 8.48
C LEU A 1039 -49.85 -3.11 8.59
N GLU A 1040 -49.52 -1.93 9.07
CA GLU A 1040 -50.44 -0.81 9.20
C GLU A 1040 -49.80 0.46 8.62
N LYS A 1041 -50.55 1.16 7.78
CA LYS A 1041 -50.17 2.46 7.23
C LYS A 1041 -51.26 3.46 7.58
N LYS A 1042 -50.86 4.61 8.14
CA LYS A 1042 -51.79 5.72 8.42
C LYS A 1042 -51.98 6.55 7.14
N SER A 1043 -53.23 6.87 6.81
CA SER A 1043 -53.60 7.78 5.72
C SER A 1043 -52.85 9.11 5.88
N ASN A 1044 -52.13 9.52 4.83
CA ASN A 1044 -51.26 10.71 4.75
C ASN A 1044 -49.85 10.63 5.38
N SER A 1045 -49.35 9.45 5.77
CA SER A 1045 -47.94 9.30 6.22
C SER A 1045 -47.08 8.42 5.30
N ASN A 1046 -45.79 8.75 5.18
CA ASN A 1046 -44.78 7.96 4.46
C ASN A 1046 -44.17 6.84 5.33
N TRP A 1047 -44.58 6.77 6.60
CA TRP A 1047 -44.12 5.80 7.57
C TRP A 1047 -45.02 4.56 7.55
N LEU A 1048 -44.39 3.39 7.61
CA LEU A 1048 -45.03 2.09 7.66
C LEU A 1048 -44.72 1.42 8.99
N ILE A 1049 -45.75 0.85 9.62
CA ILE A 1049 -45.60 0.06 10.84
C ILE A 1049 -45.68 -1.42 10.49
N ILE A 1050 -44.65 -2.17 10.89
CA ILE A 1050 -44.58 -3.62 10.72
C ILE A 1050 -44.57 -4.26 12.12
N GLY A 1051 -45.73 -4.72 12.57
CA GLY A 1051 -45.90 -5.48 13.81
C GLY A 1051 -45.54 -6.95 13.63
N ILE A 1052 -44.67 -7.47 14.49
CA ILE A 1052 -44.12 -8.82 14.45
C ILE A 1052 -44.34 -9.46 15.82
N GLY A 1053 -45.12 -10.54 15.86
CA GLY A 1053 -45.28 -11.39 17.04
C GLY A 1053 -44.66 -12.76 16.80
N ILE A 1054 -43.80 -13.25 17.69
CA ILE A 1054 -43.21 -14.59 17.63
C ILE A 1054 -43.51 -15.31 18.95
N ASN A 1055 -44.10 -16.50 18.86
CA ASN A 1055 -44.34 -17.36 20.01
C ASN A 1055 -43.02 -18.00 20.45
N VAL A 1056 -42.46 -17.56 21.57
CA VAL A 1056 -41.17 -18.06 22.08
C VAL A 1056 -41.40 -19.13 23.14
N ASN A 1057 -42.12 -18.81 24.21
CA ASN A 1057 -42.34 -19.70 25.35
C ASN A 1057 -43.76 -20.28 25.41
N HIS A 1058 -44.77 -19.57 24.89
CA HIS A 1058 -46.18 -19.96 25.01
C HIS A 1058 -46.89 -19.97 23.66
N ALA A 1059 -47.71 -20.99 23.41
CA ALA A 1059 -48.58 -21.10 22.25
C ALA A 1059 -50.01 -20.65 22.63
N PRO A 1060 -50.47 -19.44 22.22
CA PRO A 1060 -51.67 -18.81 22.77
C PRO A 1060 -53.00 -19.39 22.25
N LEU A 1061 -53.00 -20.17 21.17
CA LEU A 1061 -54.22 -20.69 20.53
C LEU A 1061 -54.07 -22.16 20.06
N PRO A 1062 -55.18 -22.93 20.00
CA PRO A 1062 -55.18 -24.26 19.38
C PRO A 1062 -54.75 -24.16 17.90
N GLY A 1063 -53.73 -24.92 17.51
CA GLY A 1063 -53.12 -24.84 16.17
C GLY A 1063 -51.91 -23.89 16.05
N THR A 1064 -51.43 -23.33 17.17
CA THR A 1064 -50.15 -22.60 17.25
C THR A 1064 -49.06 -23.45 17.91
N THR A 1065 -47.80 -23.05 17.73
CA THR A 1065 -46.63 -23.63 18.40
C THR A 1065 -45.67 -22.53 18.83
N CYS A 1066 -44.65 -22.86 19.63
CA CYS A 1066 -43.63 -21.93 20.14
C CYS A 1066 -42.22 -22.49 19.99
N ILE A 1067 -41.21 -21.61 20.04
CA ILE A 1067 -39.78 -21.97 19.86
C ILE A 1067 -39.33 -22.98 20.92
N SER A 1068 -39.76 -22.82 22.18
CA SER A 1068 -39.39 -23.68 23.31
C SER A 1068 -39.80 -25.15 23.15
N ASN A 1069 -40.72 -25.47 22.24
CA ASN A 1069 -41.09 -26.86 21.94
C ASN A 1069 -40.03 -27.63 21.14
N TYR A 1070 -39.06 -26.92 20.55
CA TYR A 1070 -38.08 -27.49 19.61
C TYR A 1070 -36.61 -27.20 19.99
N GLY A 1071 -36.35 -26.46 21.07
CA GLY A 1071 -35.02 -26.10 21.54
C GLY A 1071 -35.07 -25.23 22.81
N ASP A 1072 -33.91 -24.79 23.30
CA ASP A 1072 -33.82 -23.94 24.48
C ASP A 1072 -34.50 -22.57 24.28
N SER A 1073 -35.01 -22.00 25.37
CA SER A 1073 -35.67 -20.69 25.34
C SER A 1073 -34.70 -19.60 24.88
N VAL A 1074 -35.06 -18.86 23.83
CA VAL A 1074 -34.22 -17.81 23.24
C VAL A 1074 -34.54 -16.46 23.88
N SER A 1075 -33.50 -15.65 24.15
CA SER A 1075 -33.66 -14.28 24.65
C SER A 1075 -34.35 -13.37 23.62
N ASN A 1076 -35.32 -12.58 24.07
CA ASN A 1076 -36.00 -11.57 23.25
C ASN A 1076 -35.02 -10.55 22.64
N ILE A 1077 -33.91 -10.25 23.33
CA ILE A 1077 -32.87 -9.31 22.85
C ILE A 1077 -32.09 -9.93 21.68
N ASP A 1078 -31.78 -11.22 21.75
CA ASP A 1078 -31.07 -11.91 20.68
C ASP A 1078 -31.95 -12.12 19.44
N LEU A 1079 -33.24 -12.42 19.67
CA LEU A 1079 -34.25 -12.45 18.61
C LEU A 1079 -34.37 -11.11 17.90
N LEU A 1080 -34.49 -10.01 18.65
CA LEU A 1080 -34.53 -8.65 18.10
C LEU A 1080 -33.30 -8.35 17.23
N ARG A 1081 -32.10 -8.66 17.76
CA ARG A 1081 -30.84 -8.41 17.07
C ARG A 1081 -30.78 -9.14 15.73
N LYS A 1082 -31.10 -10.43 15.72
CA LYS A 1082 -31.08 -11.25 14.50
C LYS A 1082 -32.17 -10.83 13.52
N LEU A 1083 -33.34 -10.44 14.03
CA LEU A 1083 -34.45 -9.94 13.22
C LEU A 1083 -34.07 -8.68 12.44
N ILE A 1084 -33.48 -7.68 13.10
CA ILE A 1084 -33.07 -6.43 12.45
C ILE A 1084 -32.04 -6.69 11.35
N ILE A 1085 -31.03 -7.54 11.62
CA ILE A 1085 -29.99 -7.89 10.65
C ILE A 1085 -30.60 -8.58 9.42
N ASN A 1086 -31.43 -9.59 9.64
CA ASN A 1086 -32.05 -10.35 8.55
C ASN A 1086 -33.05 -9.51 7.75
N PHE A 1087 -33.81 -8.65 8.43
CA PHE A 1087 -34.76 -7.73 7.81
C PHE A 1087 -34.05 -6.73 6.90
N ASN A 1088 -33.01 -6.06 7.39
CA ASN A 1088 -32.24 -5.12 6.57
C ASN A 1088 -31.56 -5.80 5.38
N LYS A 1089 -31.03 -7.02 5.56
CA LYS A 1089 -30.44 -7.80 4.46
C LYS A 1089 -31.45 -8.07 3.35
N LEU A 1090 -32.63 -8.58 3.71
CA LEU A 1090 -33.68 -8.92 2.73
C LEU A 1090 -34.36 -7.68 2.14
N ARG A 1091 -34.49 -6.59 2.91
CA ARG A 1091 -34.96 -5.29 2.42
C ARG A 1091 -34.01 -4.73 1.37
N LYS A 1092 -32.69 -4.77 1.59
CA LYS A 1092 -31.69 -4.38 0.57
C LYS A 1092 -31.85 -5.24 -0.69
N GLN A 1093 -31.93 -6.56 -0.52
CA GLN A 1093 -32.10 -7.46 -1.66
C GLN A 1093 -33.38 -7.16 -2.45
N TRP A 1094 -34.49 -6.87 -1.76
CA TRP A 1094 -35.74 -6.44 -2.40
C TRP A 1094 -35.61 -5.11 -3.15
N LEU A 1095 -34.87 -4.13 -2.60
CA LEU A 1095 -34.66 -2.83 -3.24
C LEU A 1095 -33.79 -2.94 -4.50
N PHE A 1096 -32.78 -3.81 -4.50
CA PHE A 1096 -31.86 -3.99 -5.63
C PHE A 1096 -32.37 -4.98 -6.69
N ASP A 1097 -32.78 -6.17 -6.28
CA ASP A 1097 -33.19 -7.26 -7.18
C ASP A 1097 -34.69 -7.22 -7.53
N GLY A 1098 -35.46 -6.37 -6.86
CA GLY A 1098 -36.92 -6.29 -6.96
C GLY A 1098 -37.66 -7.44 -6.26
N PHE A 1099 -38.99 -7.44 -6.37
CA PHE A 1099 -39.85 -8.45 -5.71
C PHE A 1099 -39.64 -9.88 -6.23
N TYR A 1100 -39.10 -10.05 -7.43
CA TYR A 1100 -38.90 -11.37 -8.03
C TYR A 1100 -38.03 -12.29 -7.17
N ALA A 1101 -36.90 -11.81 -6.66
CA ALA A 1101 -36.00 -12.61 -5.82
C ALA A 1101 -36.66 -13.03 -4.50
N ILE A 1102 -37.38 -12.10 -3.85
CA ILE A 1102 -38.13 -12.34 -2.61
C ILE A 1102 -39.24 -13.37 -2.83
N ARG A 1103 -39.99 -13.24 -3.92
CA ARG A 1103 -41.07 -14.14 -4.32
C ARG A 1103 -40.57 -15.56 -4.54
N GLU A 1104 -39.49 -15.75 -5.28
CA GLU A 1104 -38.91 -17.09 -5.53
C GLU A 1104 -38.44 -17.77 -4.24
N MET A 1105 -37.83 -17.02 -3.32
CA MET A 1105 -37.43 -17.55 -2.01
C MET A 1105 -38.63 -17.98 -1.15
N TRP A 1106 -39.73 -17.23 -1.23
CA TRP A 1106 -40.95 -17.54 -0.50
C TRP A 1106 -41.68 -18.77 -1.08
N LEU A 1107 -41.84 -18.84 -2.41
CA LEU A 1107 -42.54 -19.94 -3.10
C LEU A 1107 -41.91 -21.31 -2.84
N LYS A 1108 -40.58 -21.39 -2.70
CA LYS A 1108 -39.86 -22.64 -2.36
C LYS A 1108 -40.33 -23.31 -1.06
N LYS A 1109 -40.95 -22.55 -0.15
CA LYS A 1109 -41.45 -23.04 1.14
C LYS A 1109 -42.93 -22.67 1.37
N ALA A 1110 -43.68 -22.43 0.31
CA ALA A 1110 -45.11 -22.16 0.38
C ALA A 1110 -45.87 -23.38 0.93
N PHE A 1111 -46.74 -23.15 1.91
CA PHE A 1111 -47.61 -24.16 2.50
C PHE A 1111 -48.74 -24.51 1.53
N LYS A 1112 -48.93 -25.81 1.24
CA LYS A 1112 -49.98 -26.34 0.34
C LYS A 1112 -49.91 -25.85 -1.11
N MET A 1113 -48.71 -25.54 -1.59
CA MET A 1113 -48.48 -25.23 -3.01
C MET A 1113 -48.88 -26.43 -3.88
N ASN A 1114 -49.59 -26.18 -4.99
CA ASN A 1114 -50.15 -27.21 -5.88
C ASN A 1114 -51.15 -28.18 -5.21
N GLU A 1115 -51.65 -27.86 -4.02
CA GLU A 1115 -52.71 -28.62 -3.35
C GLU A 1115 -54.05 -27.88 -3.43
N GLN A 1116 -55.15 -28.61 -3.19
CA GLN A 1116 -56.48 -28.03 -3.10
C GLN A 1116 -56.61 -27.23 -1.80
N ILE A 1117 -56.93 -25.94 -1.93
CA ILE A 1117 -57.14 -25.02 -0.82
C ILE A 1117 -58.51 -24.33 -0.93
N SER A 1118 -59.05 -23.96 0.22
CA SER A 1118 -60.26 -23.13 0.33
C SER A 1118 -59.88 -21.74 0.86
N VAL A 1119 -60.12 -20.69 0.09
CA VAL A 1119 -59.91 -19.30 0.49
C VAL A 1119 -61.26 -18.73 0.93
N LYS A 1120 -61.37 -18.35 2.21
CA LYS A 1120 -62.55 -17.67 2.75
C LYS A 1120 -62.28 -16.17 2.86
N LEU A 1121 -63.02 -15.37 2.11
CA LEU A 1121 -62.97 -13.91 2.13
C LEU A 1121 -64.37 -13.38 2.45
N ALA A 1122 -64.49 -12.65 3.57
CA ALA A 1122 -65.78 -12.29 4.17
C ALA A 1122 -66.70 -13.54 4.33
N ASP A 1123 -67.87 -13.52 3.69
CA ASP A 1123 -68.86 -14.60 3.73
C ASP A 1123 -68.81 -15.55 2.52
N LYS A 1124 -67.85 -15.40 1.61
CA LYS A 1124 -67.70 -16.25 0.42
C LYS A 1124 -66.52 -17.22 0.56
N LEU A 1125 -66.73 -18.45 0.10
CA LEU A 1125 -65.74 -19.53 0.11
C LEU A 1125 -65.38 -19.92 -1.32
N TYR A 1126 -64.10 -19.84 -1.66
CA TYR A 1126 -63.55 -20.16 -2.98
C TYR A 1126 -62.67 -21.40 -2.88
N GLU A 1127 -62.92 -22.42 -3.68
CA GLU A 1127 -62.10 -23.65 -3.73
C GLU A 1127 -61.33 -23.76 -5.04
N GLY A 1128 -60.08 -24.18 -4.96
CA GLY A 1128 -59.23 -24.42 -6.13
C GLY A 1128 -57.82 -24.86 -5.74
N ILE A 1129 -56.94 -25.02 -6.73
CA ILE A 1129 -55.55 -25.40 -6.51
C ILE A 1129 -54.72 -24.13 -6.31
N PHE A 1130 -53.88 -24.09 -5.27
CA PHE A 1130 -52.91 -23.00 -5.10
C PHE A 1130 -51.85 -23.08 -6.20
N ALA A 1131 -51.97 -22.23 -7.23
CA ALA A 1131 -51.17 -22.31 -8.44
C ALA A 1131 -49.91 -21.43 -8.39
N ASP A 1132 -50.02 -20.20 -7.89
CA ASP A 1132 -48.89 -19.26 -7.85
C ASP A 1132 -49.14 -18.05 -6.95
N ILE A 1133 -48.12 -17.23 -6.74
CA ILE A 1133 -48.24 -15.84 -6.31
C ILE A 1133 -47.87 -14.94 -7.49
N ASP A 1134 -48.68 -13.93 -7.79
CA ASP A 1134 -48.42 -13.04 -8.94
C ASP A 1134 -47.27 -12.05 -8.68
N LYS A 1135 -46.92 -11.25 -9.69
CA LYS A 1135 -45.85 -10.25 -9.61
C LYS A 1135 -46.10 -9.11 -8.62
N SER A 1136 -47.31 -9.01 -8.06
CA SER A 1136 -47.73 -8.01 -7.07
C SER A 1136 -47.99 -8.61 -5.68
N GLY A 1137 -47.78 -9.91 -5.49
CA GLY A 1137 -47.98 -10.61 -4.22
C GLY A 1137 -49.38 -11.19 -4.00
N LYS A 1138 -50.24 -11.21 -5.02
CA LYS A 1138 -51.60 -11.78 -4.95
C LYS A 1138 -51.57 -13.29 -5.07
N LEU A 1139 -52.42 -13.97 -4.31
CA LEU A 1139 -52.58 -15.43 -4.38
C LEU A 1139 -53.34 -15.80 -5.66
N VAL A 1140 -52.78 -16.73 -6.45
CA VAL A 1140 -53.38 -17.25 -7.68
C VAL A 1140 -53.97 -18.63 -7.40
N LEU A 1141 -55.29 -18.74 -7.53
CA LEU A 1141 -56.05 -19.96 -7.34
C LEU A 1141 -56.58 -20.45 -8.69
N GLN A 1142 -56.25 -21.69 -9.07
CA GLN A 1142 -56.77 -22.30 -10.28
C GLN A 1142 -58.04 -23.10 -9.98
N GLN A 1143 -59.14 -22.76 -10.63
CA GLN A 1143 -60.40 -23.50 -10.54
C GLN A 1143 -60.40 -24.77 -11.40
N LYS A 1144 -61.37 -25.66 -11.16
CA LYS A 1144 -61.51 -26.93 -11.88
C LYS A 1144 -61.72 -26.77 -13.40
N ASP A 1145 -62.21 -25.62 -13.85
CA ASP A 1145 -62.42 -25.27 -15.27
C ASP A 1145 -61.17 -24.64 -15.93
N GLY A 1146 -60.07 -24.52 -15.18
CA GLY A 1146 -58.82 -23.92 -15.66
C GLY A 1146 -58.75 -22.39 -15.53
N SER A 1147 -59.80 -21.73 -15.04
CA SER A 1147 -59.78 -20.28 -14.77
C SER A 1147 -58.90 -19.94 -13.56
N LEU A 1148 -58.27 -18.75 -13.57
CA LEU A 1148 -57.40 -18.26 -12.50
C LEU A 1148 -58.09 -17.12 -11.74
N ILE A 1149 -58.15 -17.22 -10.41
CA ILE A 1149 -58.65 -16.19 -9.50
C ILE A 1149 -57.49 -15.60 -8.72
N TYR A 1150 -57.42 -14.26 -8.66
CA TYR A 1150 -56.38 -13.53 -7.94
C TYR A 1150 -56.96 -12.95 -6.64
N PHE A 1151 -56.34 -13.24 -5.50
CA PHE A 1151 -56.71 -12.68 -4.20
C PHE A 1151 -55.67 -11.69 -3.71
N ASP A 1152 -56.11 -10.47 -3.40
CA ASP A 1152 -55.29 -9.46 -2.75
C ASP A 1152 -55.37 -9.62 -1.23
N ALA A 1153 -54.27 -9.34 -0.54
CA ALA A 1153 -54.23 -9.35 0.92
C ALA A 1153 -55.01 -8.17 1.54
N VAL A 1154 -55.33 -7.14 0.74
CA VAL A 1154 -55.88 -5.85 1.21
C VAL A 1154 -57.25 -5.50 0.57
N SER A 1155 -57.70 -6.15 -0.52
CA SER A 1155 -58.97 -5.84 -1.23
C SER A 1155 -59.65 -7.07 -1.91
N GLU A 1156 -60.88 -6.90 -2.45
CA GLU A 1156 -61.73 -7.97 -3.00
C GLU A 1156 -61.20 -8.68 -4.27
N ALA A 1157 -61.64 -9.93 -4.50
CA ALA A 1157 -61.16 -10.83 -5.54
C ALA A 1157 -61.49 -10.37 -6.97
N ILE A 1158 -60.52 -10.45 -7.89
CA ILE A 1158 -60.67 -10.08 -9.31
C ILE A 1158 -60.59 -11.36 -10.16
N VAL A 1159 -61.63 -11.62 -10.97
CA VAL A 1159 -61.70 -12.74 -11.93
C VAL A 1159 -61.44 -12.19 -13.34
N LEU A 1160 -60.47 -12.72 -14.06
CA LEU A 1160 -60.19 -12.35 -15.45
C LEU A 1160 -60.31 -13.58 -16.39
N PRO A 1161 -61.04 -13.49 -17.51
CA PRO A 1161 -61.13 -14.59 -18.48
C PRO A 1161 -59.86 -14.73 -19.32
N ASN A 1162 -59.60 -15.97 -19.75
CA ASN A 1162 -58.41 -16.46 -20.45
C ASN A 1162 -57.97 -15.56 -21.63
N ASN A 1163 -56.72 -15.10 -21.61
CA ASN A 1163 -56.03 -14.66 -22.81
C ASN A 1163 -54.68 -15.39 -22.94
N GLN A 1164 -54.52 -16.10 -24.06
CA GLN A 1164 -53.42 -17.00 -24.38
C GLN A 1164 -52.05 -16.31 -24.28
N LYS A 1165 -51.07 -17.01 -23.68
CA LYS A 1165 -49.70 -16.54 -23.46
C LYS A 1165 -49.01 -16.14 -24.79
N PRO A 1166 -48.24 -15.05 -24.82
CA PRO A 1166 -47.46 -14.66 -25.99
C PRO A 1166 -46.34 -15.68 -26.27
N ILE A 1167 -46.13 -16.00 -27.55
CA ILE A 1167 -45.14 -16.95 -28.05
C ILE A 1167 -43.87 -16.19 -28.45
N ARG A 1168 -42.68 -16.79 -28.25
CA ARG A 1168 -41.40 -16.26 -28.73
C ARG A 1168 -40.89 -17.11 -29.89
N VAL A 1169 -40.48 -16.48 -30.98
CA VAL A 1169 -39.95 -17.14 -32.19
C VAL A 1169 -38.65 -16.46 -32.59
N GLY A 1170 -37.61 -17.24 -32.92
CA GLY A 1170 -36.31 -16.73 -33.34
C GLY A 1170 -35.91 -17.24 -34.72
N GLY A 1171 -35.21 -16.41 -35.50
CA GLY A 1171 -34.75 -16.73 -36.85
C GLY A 1171 -33.85 -15.64 -37.43
N MET A 1172 -33.43 -15.78 -38.68
CA MET A 1172 -32.65 -14.75 -39.38
C MET A 1172 -33.53 -13.92 -40.30
N VAL A 1173 -33.24 -12.62 -40.35
CA VAL A 1173 -33.94 -11.69 -41.26
C VAL A 1173 -33.46 -11.92 -42.69
N VAL A 1174 -34.40 -12.16 -43.61
CA VAL A 1174 -34.13 -12.38 -45.03
C VAL A 1174 -33.66 -11.07 -45.67
N GLU A 1175 -32.63 -11.14 -46.51
CA GLU A 1175 -32.07 -10.01 -47.26
C GLU A 1175 -33.13 -9.37 -48.17
N ASN A 1176 -33.18 -8.03 -48.21
CA ASN A 1176 -34.17 -7.20 -48.91
C ASN A 1176 -35.65 -7.42 -48.50
N SER A 1177 -35.92 -7.98 -47.32
CA SER A 1177 -37.30 -8.25 -46.87
C SER A 1177 -37.89 -7.18 -45.94
N VAL A 1178 -37.10 -6.19 -45.51
CA VAL A 1178 -37.53 -5.18 -44.53
C VAL A 1178 -38.23 -4.02 -45.23
N ILE A 1179 -39.50 -3.81 -44.91
CA ILE A 1179 -40.32 -2.69 -45.38
C ILE A 1179 -40.72 -1.87 -44.16
N GLN A 1180 -40.24 -0.63 -44.08
CA GLN A 1180 -40.51 0.28 -42.96
C GLN A 1180 -41.41 1.43 -43.40
N SER A 1181 -42.56 1.56 -42.74
CA SER A 1181 -43.47 2.72 -42.83
C SER A 1181 -43.39 3.55 -41.54
N GLU A 1182 -44.00 4.74 -41.51
CA GLU A 1182 -43.92 5.67 -40.36
C GLU A 1182 -44.42 5.09 -39.02
N SER A 1183 -45.22 4.01 -39.03
CA SER A 1183 -45.79 3.40 -37.81
C SER A 1183 -45.73 1.88 -37.76
N GLU A 1184 -45.37 1.21 -38.85
CA GLU A 1184 -45.34 -0.26 -38.94
C GLU A 1184 -44.09 -0.72 -39.71
N VAL A 1185 -43.45 -1.75 -39.20
CA VAL A 1185 -42.31 -2.42 -39.84
C VAL A 1185 -42.67 -3.87 -40.13
N ILE A 1186 -42.44 -4.27 -41.38
CA ILE A 1186 -42.71 -5.62 -41.87
C ILE A 1186 -41.38 -6.22 -42.33
N PHE A 1187 -41.05 -7.42 -41.89
CA PHE A 1187 -39.85 -8.13 -42.35
C PHE A 1187 -40.07 -9.63 -42.35
N GLN A 1188 -39.33 -10.37 -43.18
CA GLN A 1188 -39.43 -11.82 -43.24
C GLN A 1188 -38.30 -12.48 -42.44
N MET A 1189 -38.66 -13.47 -41.63
CA MET A 1189 -37.74 -14.23 -40.80
C MET A 1189 -37.72 -15.70 -41.25
N THR A 1190 -36.54 -16.29 -41.38
CA THR A 1190 -36.35 -17.68 -41.81
C THR A 1190 -35.44 -18.46 -40.85
N ASP A 1191 -35.72 -19.76 -40.70
CA ASP A 1191 -34.85 -20.74 -40.05
C ASP A 1191 -34.08 -21.61 -41.07
N PHE A 1192 -34.02 -21.16 -42.32
CA PHE A 1192 -33.51 -21.85 -43.52
C PHE A 1192 -34.43 -22.93 -44.13
N ASN A 1193 -35.50 -23.37 -43.44
CA ASN A 1193 -36.46 -24.34 -43.96
C ASN A 1193 -37.86 -23.77 -44.19
N LYS A 1194 -38.31 -22.84 -43.34
CA LYS A 1194 -39.59 -22.13 -43.45
C LYS A 1194 -39.40 -20.66 -43.17
N SER A 1195 -40.21 -19.84 -43.83
CA SER A 1195 -40.19 -18.38 -43.65
C SER A 1195 -41.53 -17.89 -43.13
N VAL A 1196 -41.48 -16.90 -42.24
CA VAL A 1196 -42.64 -16.27 -41.62
C VAL A 1196 -42.49 -14.76 -41.74
N VAL A 1197 -43.57 -14.08 -42.14
CA VAL A 1197 -43.62 -12.61 -42.22
C VAL A 1197 -43.95 -12.06 -40.84
N VAL A 1198 -43.12 -11.18 -40.32
CA VAL A 1198 -43.33 -10.51 -39.03
C VAL A 1198 -43.83 -9.10 -39.27
N LYS A 1199 -44.92 -8.71 -38.59
CA LYS A 1199 -45.39 -7.32 -38.52
C LYS A 1199 -45.21 -6.78 -37.10
N TYR A 1200 -44.60 -5.61 -36.99
CA TYR A 1200 -44.32 -4.94 -35.73
C TYR A 1200 -44.76 -3.49 -35.79
N GLN A 1201 -45.59 -3.06 -34.84
CA GLN A 1201 -46.00 -1.66 -34.72
C GLN A 1201 -45.03 -0.91 -33.83
N GLY A 1202 -44.10 -0.18 -34.46
CA GLY A 1202 -43.05 0.57 -33.78
C GLY A 1202 -41.81 0.74 -34.64
N ILE A 1203 -40.82 1.46 -34.12
CA ILE A 1203 -39.55 1.70 -34.82
C ILE A 1203 -38.57 0.58 -34.42
N LEU A 1204 -37.90 -0.05 -35.39
CA LEU A 1204 -36.88 -1.06 -35.11
C LEU A 1204 -35.67 -0.44 -34.40
N PRO A 1205 -35.03 -1.16 -33.44
CA PRO A 1205 -33.79 -0.71 -32.82
C PRO A 1205 -32.66 -0.54 -33.86
N PRO A 1206 -31.76 0.46 -33.72
CA PRO A 1206 -30.71 0.75 -34.71
C PRO A 1206 -29.66 -0.37 -34.89
N ILE A 1207 -29.65 -1.38 -34.02
CA ILE A 1207 -28.77 -2.55 -34.08
C ILE A 1207 -29.34 -3.65 -35.00
N PHE A 1208 -30.60 -3.54 -35.42
CA PHE A 1208 -31.23 -4.47 -36.35
C PHE A 1208 -30.69 -4.25 -37.77
N SER A 1209 -30.10 -5.29 -38.37
CA SER A 1209 -29.66 -5.28 -39.77
C SER A 1209 -30.20 -6.49 -40.53
N GLU A 1210 -30.31 -6.39 -41.85
CA GLU A 1210 -30.57 -7.59 -42.66
C GLU A 1210 -29.45 -8.62 -42.44
N LYS A 1211 -29.77 -9.91 -42.55
CA LYS A 1211 -28.91 -11.06 -42.18
C LYS A 1211 -28.54 -11.16 -40.69
N SER A 1212 -29.08 -10.30 -39.82
CA SER A 1212 -28.93 -10.48 -38.37
C SER A 1212 -29.96 -11.46 -37.82
N GLY A 1213 -29.59 -12.14 -36.72
CA GLY A 1213 -30.52 -12.98 -35.99
C GLY A 1213 -31.42 -12.12 -35.11
N VAL A 1214 -32.69 -12.49 -35.03
CA VAL A 1214 -33.72 -11.72 -34.31
C VAL A 1214 -34.62 -12.68 -33.54
N VAL A 1215 -35.09 -12.24 -32.37
CA VAL A 1215 -36.15 -12.92 -31.62
C VAL A 1215 -37.34 -11.99 -31.51
N VAL A 1216 -38.52 -12.49 -31.85
CA VAL A 1216 -39.78 -11.74 -31.79
C VAL A 1216 -40.72 -12.38 -30.78
N GLN A 1217 -41.41 -11.56 -30.00
CA GLN A 1217 -42.41 -12.01 -29.03
C GLN A 1217 -43.77 -11.43 -29.39
N GLY A 1218 -44.79 -12.27 -29.47
CA GLY A 1218 -46.14 -11.86 -29.87
C GLY A 1218 -47.04 -13.04 -30.15
N LYS A 1219 -47.89 -12.94 -31.18
CA LYS A 1219 -48.90 -13.96 -31.51
C LYS A 1219 -48.87 -14.30 -33.01
N MET A 1220 -49.07 -15.58 -33.32
CA MET A 1220 -49.32 -16.00 -34.71
C MET A 1220 -50.71 -15.50 -35.13
N PHE A 1221 -50.78 -14.78 -36.24
CA PHE A 1221 -52.04 -14.35 -36.83
C PHE A 1221 -52.58 -15.43 -37.76
N ASP A 1222 -51.70 -16.06 -38.55
CA ASP A 1222 -51.97 -17.23 -39.38
C ASP A 1222 -50.66 -18.05 -39.56
N ASN A 1223 -50.68 -19.14 -40.34
CA ASN A 1223 -49.52 -20.03 -40.50
C ASN A 1223 -48.28 -19.38 -41.16
N SER A 1224 -48.39 -18.16 -41.68
CA SER A 1224 -47.34 -17.44 -42.41
C SER A 1224 -47.03 -16.05 -41.84
N THR A 1225 -47.84 -15.54 -40.92
CA THR A 1225 -47.78 -14.16 -40.42
C THR A 1225 -47.75 -14.12 -38.89
N PHE A 1226 -46.73 -13.46 -38.33
CA PHE A 1226 -46.51 -13.29 -36.90
C PHE A 1226 -46.67 -11.82 -36.52
N LEU A 1227 -47.60 -11.51 -35.61
CA LEU A 1227 -47.76 -10.17 -35.03
C LEU A 1227 -46.85 -10.06 -33.81
N ALA A 1228 -45.79 -9.27 -33.93
CA ALA A 1228 -44.85 -9.04 -32.85
C ALA A 1228 -45.30 -7.87 -31.97
N ASP A 1229 -45.35 -8.09 -30.66
CA ASP A 1229 -45.49 -7.04 -29.65
C ASP A 1229 -44.13 -6.43 -29.30
N THR A 1230 -43.04 -7.21 -29.43
CA THR A 1230 -41.65 -6.79 -29.17
C THR A 1230 -40.65 -7.53 -30.05
N VAL A 1231 -39.57 -6.84 -30.46
CA VAL A 1231 -38.48 -7.36 -31.31
C VAL A 1231 -37.14 -7.18 -30.59
N PHE A 1232 -36.35 -8.25 -30.48
CA PHE A 1232 -35.05 -8.28 -29.79
C PHE A 1232 -33.90 -8.59 -30.78
N ALA A 1233 -32.80 -7.86 -30.70
CA ALA A 1233 -31.58 -8.12 -31.47
C ALA A 1233 -30.72 -9.20 -30.80
N LYS A 1234 -30.21 -10.18 -31.57
CA LYS A 1234 -29.54 -11.40 -31.06
C LYS A 1234 -28.08 -11.14 -30.63
N HIS A 1235 -27.88 -10.54 -29.47
CA HIS A 1235 -26.61 -10.57 -28.74
C HIS A 1235 -26.70 -11.03 -27.27
N ASP A 1236 -27.88 -11.49 -26.81
CA ASP A 1236 -28.00 -12.17 -25.52
C ASP A 1236 -27.94 -13.69 -25.68
N GLU A 1237 -26.96 -14.30 -25.00
CA GLU A 1237 -26.68 -15.73 -24.95
C GLU A 1237 -27.84 -16.51 -24.33
N ASN A 1238 -28.57 -17.26 -25.16
CA ASN A 1238 -29.17 -18.57 -24.83
C ASN A 1238 -29.98 -19.07 -26.03
N TYR A 1239 -29.33 -19.76 -26.97
CA TYR A 1239 -30.04 -20.52 -28.00
C TYR A 1239 -29.49 -21.94 -28.12
N MET A 1240 -30.14 -22.86 -27.40
CA MET A 1240 -30.78 -23.99 -28.07
C MET A 1240 -31.85 -24.61 -27.16
N PRO A 1241 -33.04 -24.94 -27.69
CA PRO A 1241 -33.83 -26.02 -27.13
C PRO A 1241 -33.16 -27.34 -27.51
N LYS A 1242 -32.76 -28.12 -26.50
CA LYS A 1242 -32.79 -29.58 -26.63
C LYS A 1242 -34.26 -29.96 -26.69
N VAL A 1243 -34.65 -30.59 -27.79
CA VAL A 1243 -35.95 -31.23 -28.02
C VAL A 1243 -36.61 -31.66 -26.69
N LEU A 1244 -37.78 -31.08 -26.41
CA LEU A 1244 -38.72 -31.39 -25.32
C LEU A 1244 -38.18 -31.27 -23.87
N LYS A 1245 -38.56 -30.18 -23.18
CA LYS A 1245 -38.94 -30.20 -21.77
C LYS A 1245 -39.88 -29.05 -21.42
#